data_AF-A0A2G2CD50-F1
#
_entry.id   AF-A0A2G2CD50-F1
#
_cell.length_a   1.000
_cell.length_b   1.000
_cell.length_c   1.000
_cell.angle_alpha   90.00
_cell.angle_beta   90.00
_cell.angle_gamma   90.00
#
_symmetry.space_group_name_H-M   'P 1'
#
loop_
_entity.id
_entity.type
_entity.pdbx_description
1 polymer ?
#
loop_
_entity_poly.entity_id
_entity_poly.type
_entity_poly.pdbx_seq_one_letter_code
_entity_poly.pdbx_strand_id
1 'polypeptide(L)'
;MRAIPFFFGKAFNTSGGASARIILDANFFARDGLTTTAEYLFHLLRDFDLTPGQTEVVIHLGNFLDSNSHDIFLLKGHAGTGKTFLIDALVKLLQAQRRTYALSAPTGRAAKVIQEKTQADASTIHGMIYDFDKIEEHKTEGVEGSETYKLIVSMSVNDAPADTVFITDEASLISDQYSEAEFFQFGSGHVLRDLMYFVNFDNNEHRKKLILIGDDAQLPPVGMSFSPALSTDYLVVNFGVRVFEYELSNVVRQKADSGILKNVQPLRESLKRGVFNKLAFDTRLADVDRVCMEQVVSTFLEASGNRVNNSSVVITRSNAEAGMFNRSIRERLFLNQPEAVPGDKLMVVKNTKVSGIRIANGDFAFVRSISDDRKVRRVTLRRKNEETGSVEEVRVELSFREADLGLRLVDGSAVYVTTNILENLLYEDRPQLSSDENKALYVDFCQRYAALRKDPQAFRQALMDDPFFNALRVKFGYAITCHKAQGSEWDTAIVSCNSLGNPLAADNFRWLYTACTRAKSHLFLLDPPRIEVGSGIKPAGLAPSLLGAPNSSANFEATPAPRCLATVDLESTVSVAPDLPTPVDFREIIRQRVEALLDGAAIEIEGIEHNQYQEAYFFRHGEGQARINICYNGKLKITRVIAAQSGGLTDLLMAKLSGMVGESCAALPASMPGGAPANGVQGPNFTHQFLEEFHQKLSSLMHAHAIEIVGLEQKQWFQRYSFQRLGEYAAVDIYYNGKHVFTKCQPVGQVREPPVLLCELIEILTVEMST
;
A
#
# COMPACT_ATOMS: atom_id res chain seq x y z
N MET A 1 -15.72 44.63 -0.86
CA MET A 1 -16.44 44.10 0.31
C MET A 1 -17.79 43.55 -0.13
N ARG A 2 -17.86 42.27 -0.50
CA ARG A 2 -19.12 41.50 -0.48
C ARG A 2 -19.08 40.66 0.79
N ALA A 3 -20.18 40.63 1.52
CA ALA A 3 -20.28 40.05 2.86
C ALA A 3 -19.88 38.57 2.86
N ILE A 4 -18.91 38.22 3.70
CA ILE A 4 -18.63 36.84 4.11
C ILE A 4 -19.86 36.39 4.91
N PRO A 5 -20.55 35.29 4.56
CA PRO A 5 -21.65 34.82 5.38
C PRO A 5 -21.10 34.32 6.72
N PHE A 6 -21.37 35.08 7.78
CA PHE A 6 -21.18 34.66 9.17
C PHE A 6 -22.04 33.41 9.44
N PHE A 7 -21.40 32.24 9.50
CA PHE A 7 -21.98 31.01 10.05
C PHE A 7 -21.32 30.70 11.39
N PHE A 8 -21.59 31.51 12.41
CA PHE A 8 -21.39 31.14 13.82
C PHE A 8 -22.72 31.33 14.53
N GLY A 9 -23.43 30.23 14.80
CA GLY A 9 -24.74 30.30 15.46
C GLY A 9 -25.61 29.04 15.48
N LYS A 10 -25.15 27.89 14.98
CA LYS A 10 -25.81 26.60 15.26
C LYS A 10 -24.76 25.58 15.62
N ALA A 11 -24.94 24.92 16.77
CA ALA A 11 -24.21 23.73 17.14
C ALA A 11 -24.15 22.79 15.93
N PHE A 12 -22.93 22.53 15.42
CA PHE A 12 -22.71 21.56 14.36
C PHE A 12 -23.08 20.19 14.92
N ASN A 13 -24.28 19.73 14.54
CA ASN A 13 -24.70 18.37 14.77
C ASN A 13 -23.83 17.49 13.86
N THR A 14 -22.92 16.71 14.45
CA THR A 14 -22.04 15.77 13.76
C THR A 14 -22.89 14.71 13.03
N SER A 15 -23.25 14.99 11.79
CA SER A 15 -23.97 14.07 10.91
C SER A 15 -23.47 14.30 9.48
N GLY A 16 -22.22 13.93 9.22
CA GLY A 16 -21.60 14.14 7.91
C GLY A 16 -20.15 13.69 7.83
N GLY A 17 -19.90 12.39 7.97
CA GLY A 17 -18.84 11.63 7.28
C GLY A 17 -17.34 12.01 7.40
N ALA A 18 -16.95 13.09 8.08
CA ALA A 18 -15.55 13.44 8.31
C ALA A 18 -15.08 12.91 9.68
N SER A 19 -13.90 12.27 9.71
CA SER A 19 -13.28 11.78 10.95
C SER A 19 -12.00 12.59 11.19
N ALA A 20 -12.11 13.71 11.90
CA ALA A 20 -10.95 14.35 12.49
C ALA A 20 -10.52 13.51 13.71
N ARG A 21 -9.35 12.85 13.66
CA ARG A 21 -8.72 12.30 14.86
C ARG A 21 -8.00 13.43 15.57
N ILE A 22 -8.74 14.11 16.44
CA ILE A 22 -8.18 15.13 17.33
C ILE A 22 -7.76 14.40 18.61
N ILE A 23 -6.45 14.33 18.89
CA ILE A 23 -5.98 14.13 20.27
C ILE A 23 -6.21 15.49 20.94
N LEU A 24 -7.39 15.67 21.53
CA LEU A 24 -7.90 16.95 22.00
C LEU A 24 -7.07 17.50 23.16
N ASP A 25 -6.46 18.66 22.92
CA ASP A 25 -6.36 19.71 23.93
C ASP A 25 -7.56 20.65 23.72
N ALA A 26 -8.50 20.69 24.68
CA ALA A 26 -9.82 21.32 24.57
C ALA A 26 -9.79 22.86 24.45
N ASN A 27 -8.61 23.47 24.44
CA ASN A 27 -8.41 24.92 24.37
C ASN A 27 -8.18 25.48 22.95
N PHE A 28 -8.27 24.65 21.89
CA PHE A 28 -7.88 25.06 20.54
C PHE A 28 -8.89 25.96 19.79
N PHE A 29 -10.13 26.06 20.28
CA PHE A 29 -11.18 26.94 19.71
C PHE A 29 -11.39 28.25 20.50
N ALA A 30 -10.54 28.56 21.48
CA ALA A 30 -10.72 29.70 22.38
C ALA A 30 -10.16 31.05 21.85
N ARG A 31 -10.00 31.23 20.53
CA ARG A 31 -9.68 32.54 19.93
C ARG A 31 -10.85 33.02 19.09
N ASP A 32 -11.42 34.15 19.51
CA ASP A 32 -12.44 34.89 18.77
C ASP A 32 -11.89 35.36 17.41
N GLY A 33 -12.12 34.59 16.34
CA GLY A 33 -11.82 34.98 14.95
C GLY A 33 -10.92 34.00 14.17
N LEU A 34 -10.95 34.14 12.84
CA LEU A 34 -10.00 33.46 11.94
C LEU A 34 -8.59 34.03 12.17
N THR A 35 -7.58 33.19 12.01
CA THR A 35 -6.19 33.65 11.98
C THR A 35 -5.95 34.54 10.76
N THR A 36 -5.04 35.51 10.86
CA THR A 36 -4.65 36.37 9.74
C THR A 36 -4.19 35.56 8.52
N THR A 37 -3.53 34.43 8.79
CA THR A 37 -3.09 33.51 7.74
C THR A 37 -4.26 32.77 7.08
N ALA A 38 -5.26 32.32 7.85
CA ALA A 38 -6.47 31.72 7.30
C ALA A 38 -7.29 32.73 6.47
N GLU A 39 -7.44 33.97 6.96
CA GLU A 39 -8.13 35.04 6.22
C GLU A 39 -7.46 35.32 4.86
N TYR A 40 -6.13 35.35 4.83
CA TYR A 40 -5.40 35.56 3.58
C TYR A 40 -5.55 34.38 2.62
N LEU A 41 -5.53 33.13 3.11
CA LEU A 41 -5.81 31.96 2.28
C LEU A 41 -7.22 32.01 1.68
N PHE A 42 -8.24 32.39 2.48
CA PHE A 42 -9.59 32.61 1.95
C PHE A 42 -9.62 33.71 0.90
N HIS A 43 -8.85 34.78 1.08
CA HIS A 43 -8.75 35.85 0.09
C HIS A 43 -8.10 35.36 -1.22
N LEU A 44 -7.05 34.53 -1.16
CA LEU A 44 -6.42 33.92 -2.35
C LEU A 44 -7.38 32.97 -3.08
N LEU A 45 -8.27 32.33 -2.33
CA LEU A 45 -9.20 31.31 -2.83
C LEU A 45 -10.60 31.86 -3.13
N ARG A 46 -10.82 33.17 -3.00
CA ARG A 46 -12.15 33.82 -3.07
C ARG A 46 -12.92 33.61 -4.39
N ASP A 47 -12.20 33.32 -5.46
CA ASP A 47 -12.76 33.14 -6.80
C ASP A 47 -13.12 31.67 -7.09
N PHE A 48 -12.97 30.78 -6.09
CA PHE A 48 -13.25 29.35 -6.20
C PHE A 48 -14.28 28.90 -5.16
N ASP A 49 -15.16 27.98 -5.56
CA ASP A 49 -16.09 27.32 -4.65
C ASP A 49 -15.40 26.16 -3.93
N LEU A 50 -14.99 26.40 -2.69
CA LEU A 50 -14.34 25.40 -1.85
C LEU A 50 -15.35 24.38 -1.32
N THR A 51 -14.95 23.11 -1.26
CA THR A 51 -15.73 22.10 -0.53
C THR A 51 -15.69 22.35 0.98
N PRO A 52 -16.63 21.80 1.78
CA PRO A 52 -16.57 21.90 3.23
C PRO A 52 -15.22 21.43 3.80
N GLY A 53 -14.71 20.29 3.31
CA GLY A 53 -13.40 19.79 3.73
C GLY A 53 -12.23 20.71 3.35
N GLN A 54 -12.24 21.31 2.15
CA GLN A 54 -11.21 22.28 1.77
C GLN A 54 -11.27 23.55 2.63
N THR A 55 -12.48 24.00 2.99
CA THR A 55 -12.69 25.15 3.89
C THR A 55 -12.10 24.88 5.27
N GLU A 56 -12.35 23.71 5.84
CA GLU A 56 -11.75 23.29 7.12
C GLU A 56 -10.22 23.21 7.04
N VAL A 57 -9.66 22.65 5.95
CA VAL A 57 -8.21 22.61 5.75
C VAL A 57 -7.59 24.00 5.71
N VAL A 58 -8.23 24.98 5.06
CA VAL A 58 -7.74 26.37 5.04
C VAL A 58 -7.64 26.95 6.45
N ILE A 59 -8.65 26.72 7.30
CA ILE A 59 -8.67 27.17 8.70
C ILE A 59 -7.55 26.48 9.48
N HIS A 60 -7.45 25.16 9.38
CA HIS A 60 -6.46 24.38 10.12
C HIS A 60 -5.02 24.68 9.67
N LEU A 61 -4.78 24.89 8.36
CA LEU A 61 -3.48 25.31 7.85
C LEU A 61 -3.09 26.69 8.38
N GLY A 62 -4.00 27.66 8.39
CA GLY A 62 -3.72 28.98 8.98
C GLY A 62 -3.33 28.88 10.45
N ASN A 63 -4.08 28.11 11.23
CA ASN A 63 -3.79 27.88 12.65
C ASN A 63 -2.48 27.13 12.88
N PHE A 64 -2.15 26.16 12.02
CA PHE A 64 -0.90 25.41 12.08
C PHE A 64 0.32 26.29 11.80
N LEU A 65 0.22 27.16 10.78
CA LEU A 65 1.31 28.07 10.40
C LEU A 65 1.56 29.16 11.44
N ASP A 66 0.52 29.63 12.12
CA ASP A 66 0.60 30.71 13.11
C ASP A 66 0.97 30.21 14.52
N SER A 67 0.71 28.93 14.83
CA SER A 67 0.96 28.35 16.16
C SER A 67 2.20 27.48 16.24
N ASN A 68 2.72 27.27 17.45
CA ASN A 68 3.81 26.31 17.74
C ASN A 68 3.27 25.03 18.40
N SER A 69 1.99 24.72 18.20
CA SER A 69 1.31 23.59 18.83
C SER A 69 1.67 22.24 18.20
N HIS A 70 1.88 22.23 16.89
CA HIS A 70 2.19 21.03 16.12
C HIS A 70 3.40 21.30 15.23
N ASP A 71 4.22 20.28 15.00
CA ASP A 71 5.45 20.33 14.20
C ASP A 71 5.16 19.91 12.75
N ILE A 72 4.25 18.94 12.60
CA ILE A 72 3.88 18.33 11.33
C ILE A 72 2.37 18.49 11.05
N PHE A 73 2.04 18.84 9.81
CA PHE A 73 0.67 18.78 9.28
C PHE A 73 0.57 17.66 8.23
N LEU A 74 -0.25 16.65 8.50
CA LEU A 74 -0.55 15.56 7.56
C LEU A 74 -1.85 15.86 6.82
N LEU A 75 -1.74 16.15 5.52
CA LEU A 75 -2.90 16.30 4.64
C LEU A 75 -3.08 15.04 3.78
N LYS A 76 -4.02 14.19 4.19
CA LYS A 76 -4.44 13.03 3.40
C LYS A 76 -5.59 13.40 2.48
N GLY A 77 -5.74 12.70 1.38
CA GLY A 77 -6.95 12.78 0.59
C GLY A 77 -6.94 11.91 -0.64
N HIS A 78 -8.14 11.63 -1.14
CA HIS A 78 -8.35 10.81 -2.33
C HIS A 78 -7.74 11.47 -3.59
N ALA A 79 -7.54 10.69 -4.64
CA ALA A 79 -7.23 11.23 -5.96
C ALA A 79 -8.34 12.23 -6.40
N GLY A 80 -7.95 13.44 -6.80
CA GLY A 80 -8.90 14.46 -7.25
C GLY A 80 -9.61 15.28 -6.17
N THR A 81 -9.16 15.25 -4.91
CA THR A 81 -9.68 16.09 -3.81
C THR A 81 -9.18 17.54 -3.80
N GLY A 82 -8.31 17.91 -4.74
CA GLY A 82 -7.76 19.26 -4.85
C GLY A 82 -6.54 19.53 -3.95
N LYS A 83 -5.81 18.50 -3.50
CA LYS A 83 -4.59 18.66 -2.68
C LYS A 83 -3.57 19.62 -3.32
N THR A 84 -3.24 19.43 -4.60
CA THR A 84 -2.27 20.31 -5.28
C THR A 84 -2.77 21.75 -5.44
N PHE A 85 -4.08 21.95 -5.53
CA PHE A 85 -4.68 23.29 -5.55
C PHE A 85 -4.50 24.01 -4.20
N LEU A 86 -4.65 23.29 -3.08
CA LEU A 86 -4.35 23.83 -1.75
C LEU A 86 -2.86 24.13 -1.57
N ILE A 87 -1.97 23.30 -2.12
CA ILE A 87 -0.52 23.55 -2.09
C ILE A 87 -0.17 24.83 -2.86
N ASP A 88 -0.75 25.06 -4.04
CA ASP A 88 -0.54 26.29 -4.80
C ASP A 88 -0.96 27.55 -4.01
N ALA A 89 -2.12 27.51 -3.36
CA ALA A 89 -2.58 28.60 -2.49
C ALA A 89 -1.64 28.84 -1.29
N LEU A 90 -1.15 27.75 -0.67
CA LEU A 90 -0.20 27.80 0.42
C LEU A 90 1.14 28.41 -0.01
N VAL A 91 1.67 28.01 -1.16
CA VAL A 91 2.92 28.57 -1.70
C VAL A 91 2.78 30.07 -1.96
N LYS A 92 1.68 30.50 -2.60
CA LYS A 92 1.38 31.93 -2.83
C LYS A 92 1.27 32.74 -1.54
N LEU A 93 0.66 32.16 -0.51
CA LEU A 93 0.62 32.75 0.83
C LEU A 93 2.05 32.95 1.40
N LEU A 94 2.87 31.90 1.40
CA LEU A 94 4.22 31.94 1.97
C LEU A 94 5.11 32.95 1.23
N GLN A 95 4.99 33.01 -0.10
CA GLN A 95 5.64 34.04 -0.92
C GLN A 95 5.19 35.45 -0.53
N ALA A 96 3.88 35.68 -0.36
CA ALA A 96 3.33 36.98 0.03
C ALA A 96 3.80 37.41 1.44
N GLN A 97 3.94 36.45 2.36
CA GLN A 97 4.47 36.68 3.71
C GLN A 97 6.00 36.79 3.76
N ARG A 98 6.70 36.54 2.64
CA ARG A 98 8.17 36.40 2.58
C ARG A 98 8.71 35.36 3.57
N ARG A 99 7.92 34.32 3.85
CA ARG A 99 8.32 33.19 4.68
C ARG A 99 9.01 32.15 3.81
N THR A 100 10.21 31.74 4.20
CA THR A 100 10.98 30.74 3.46
C THR A 100 10.26 29.40 3.44
N TYR A 101 10.26 28.73 2.29
CA TYR A 101 9.69 27.41 2.14
C TYR A 101 10.55 26.56 1.20
N ALA A 102 10.43 25.24 1.33
CA ALA A 102 11.05 24.27 0.43
C ALA A 102 9.98 23.27 -0.04
N LEU A 103 9.82 23.14 -1.34
CA LEU A 103 8.86 22.23 -1.96
C LEU A 103 9.58 20.99 -2.47
N SER A 104 9.12 19.82 -2.08
CA SER A 104 9.75 18.56 -2.46
C SER A 104 8.75 17.45 -2.78
N ALA A 105 9.23 16.42 -3.46
CA ALA A 105 8.50 15.16 -3.66
C ALA A 105 9.46 13.96 -3.70
N PRO A 106 9.00 12.71 -3.46
CA PRO A 106 9.88 11.54 -3.49
C PRO A 106 10.45 11.22 -4.88
N THR A 107 9.71 11.52 -5.95
CA THR A 107 10.11 11.23 -7.33
C THR A 107 10.35 12.51 -8.13
N GLY A 108 11.25 12.45 -9.10
CA GLY A 108 11.56 13.61 -9.96
C GLY A 108 10.35 14.08 -10.76
N ARG A 109 9.50 13.14 -11.19
CA ARG A 109 8.27 13.46 -11.92
C ARG A 109 7.25 14.18 -11.04
N ALA A 110 7.03 13.71 -9.80
CA ALA A 110 6.14 14.40 -8.87
C ALA A 110 6.65 15.81 -8.53
N ALA A 111 7.96 15.98 -8.35
CA ALA A 111 8.57 17.28 -8.14
C ALA A 111 8.36 18.23 -9.32
N LYS A 112 8.50 17.73 -10.56
CA LYS A 112 8.23 18.52 -11.76
C LYS A 112 6.76 18.93 -11.89
N VAL A 113 5.84 17.99 -11.67
CA VAL A 113 4.39 18.24 -11.72
C VAL A 113 3.97 19.31 -10.71
N ILE A 114 4.49 19.26 -9.48
CA ILE A 114 4.15 20.26 -8.48
C ILE A 114 4.80 21.61 -8.77
N GLN A 115 6.02 21.63 -9.30
CA GLN A 115 6.69 22.85 -9.76
C GLN A 115 5.90 23.54 -10.87
N GLU A 116 5.43 22.81 -11.88
CA GLU A 116 4.64 23.37 -12.97
C GLU A 116 3.25 23.85 -12.50
N LYS A 117 2.63 23.18 -11.52
CA LYS A 117 1.33 23.60 -10.98
C LYS A 117 1.41 24.82 -10.06
N THR A 118 2.46 24.91 -9.25
CA THR A 118 2.66 26.00 -8.27
C THR A 118 3.48 27.17 -8.82
N GLN A 119 4.14 26.97 -9.97
CA GLN A 119 5.11 27.92 -10.54
C GLN A 119 6.23 28.28 -9.54
N ALA A 120 6.57 27.35 -8.65
CA ALA A 120 7.61 27.49 -7.64
C ALA A 120 8.63 26.35 -7.77
N ASP A 121 9.90 26.64 -7.44
CA ASP A 121 10.95 25.64 -7.51
C ASP A 121 10.66 24.46 -6.57
N ALA A 122 10.72 23.25 -7.12
CA ALA A 122 10.60 22.01 -6.37
C ALA A 122 11.76 21.07 -6.69
N SER A 123 12.17 20.27 -5.72
CA SER A 123 13.21 19.27 -5.88
C SER A 123 12.72 17.89 -5.42
N THR A 124 13.52 16.85 -5.67
CA THR A 124 13.27 15.59 -4.96
C THR A 124 13.68 15.73 -3.50
N ILE A 125 13.12 14.92 -2.61
CA ILE A 125 13.59 14.85 -1.20
C ILE A 125 15.09 14.61 -1.17
N HIS A 126 15.59 13.72 -2.02
CA HIS A 126 17.03 13.45 -2.14
C HIS A 126 17.82 14.72 -2.53
N GLY A 127 17.31 15.50 -3.49
CA GLY A 127 17.90 16.77 -3.90
C GLY A 127 17.83 17.88 -2.85
N MET A 128 16.96 17.74 -1.84
CA MET A 128 16.80 18.69 -0.75
C MET A 128 17.70 18.37 0.45
N ILE A 129 17.86 17.09 0.80
CA ILE A 129 18.49 16.68 2.07
C ILE A 129 19.89 16.05 1.93
N TYR A 130 20.31 15.69 0.71
CA TYR A 130 21.63 15.10 0.46
C TYR A 130 22.53 16.01 -0.36
N ASP A 131 23.80 16.05 0.06
CA ASP A 131 24.83 16.83 -0.58
C ASP A 131 25.52 16.00 -1.66
N PHE A 132 25.03 16.13 -2.89
CA PHE A 132 25.63 15.49 -4.04
C PHE A 132 27.05 16.00 -4.31
N ASP A 133 27.49 17.12 -3.71
CA ASP A 133 28.86 17.63 -3.77
C ASP A 133 29.86 16.86 -2.91
N LYS A 134 29.37 16.11 -1.92
CA LYS A 134 30.16 15.27 -1.02
C LYS A 134 29.84 13.79 -1.24
N ILE A 135 30.43 13.23 -2.29
CA ILE A 135 30.37 11.80 -2.58
C ILE A 135 31.71 11.18 -2.20
N GLU A 136 31.69 10.29 -1.22
CA GLU A 136 32.86 9.54 -0.77
C GLU A 136 32.90 8.15 -1.42
N GLU A 137 34.05 7.79 -1.97
CA GLU A 137 34.29 6.45 -2.50
C GLU A 137 34.84 5.55 -1.39
N HIS A 138 34.01 4.63 -0.92
CA HIS A 138 34.41 3.60 0.03
C HIS A 138 34.74 2.33 -0.75
N LYS A 139 36.00 1.90 -0.66
CA LYS A 139 36.39 0.54 -1.07
C LYS A 139 35.95 -0.40 0.04
N THR A 140 35.28 -1.49 -0.30
CA THR A 140 34.95 -2.51 0.69
C THR A 140 36.26 -3.03 1.31
N GLU A 141 36.49 -2.73 2.59
CA GLU A 141 37.72 -3.12 3.28
C GLU A 141 37.84 -4.65 3.33
N GLY A 142 39.00 -5.19 2.94
CA GLY A 142 39.31 -6.62 3.05
C GLY A 142 39.79 -7.34 1.79
N VAL A 143 39.90 -6.68 0.63
CA VAL A 143 40.31 -7.39 -0.61
C VAL A 143 41.30 -6.59 -1.46
N GLU A 144 42.59 -6.93 -1.37
CA GLU A 144 43.56 -6.57 -2.41
C GLU A 144 43.12 -7.17 -3.75
N GLY A 145 42.78 -6.31 -4.72
CA GLY A 145 42.44 -6.71 -6.09
C GLY A 145 40.95 -6.84 -6.42
N SER A 146 40.01 -6.61 -5.48
CA SER A 146 38.60 -6.45 -5.84
C SER A 146 38.28 -4.98 -6.12
N GLU A 147 37.65 -4.72 -7.26
CA GLU A 147 37.20 -3.38 -7.66
C GLU A 147 35.74 -3.12 -7.24
N THR A 148 35.41 -3.38 -5.97
CA THR A 148 34.07 -3.08 -5.46
C THR A 148 34.10 -1.71 -4.79
N TYR A 149 33.51 -0.73 -5.48
CA TYR A 149 33.39 0.65 -5.03
C TYR A 149 31.96 0.93 -4.57
N LYS A 150 31.81 1.63 -3.45
CA LYS A 150 30.53 2.14 -2.95
C LYS A 150 30.61 3.66 -2.84
N LEU A 151 29.64 4.36 -3.42
CA LEU A 151 29.56 5.81 -3.33
C LEU A 151 28.60 6.20 -2.20
N ILE A 152 29.13 6.84 -1.16
CA ILE A 152 28.33 7.34 -0.04
C ILE A 152 28.09 8.83 -0.24
N VAL A 153 26.83 9.23 -0.30
CA VAL A 153 26.39 10.63 -0.41
C VAL A 153 25.99 11.10 0.99
N SER A 154 26.71 12.10 1.49
CA SER A 154 26.46 12.63 2.83
C SER A 154 25.22 13.53 2.89
N MET A 155 24.69 13.75 4.10
CA MET A 155 23.58 14.68 4.32
C MET A 155 24.03 16.14 4.14
N SER A 156 23.13 16.96 3.60
CA SER A 156 23.30 18.41 3.55
C SER A 156 23.14 19.04 4.93
N VAL A 157 23.84 20.15 5.17
CA VAL A 157 23.60 20.99 6.34
C VAL A 157 22.35 21.82 6.09
N ASN A 158 21.41 21.82 7.03
CA ASN A 158 20.19 22.62 6.91
C ASN A 158 20.44 24.08 7.32
N ASP A 159 20.88 24.89 6.36
CA ASP A 159 21.07 26.34 6.53
C ASP A 159 19.77 27.15 6.37
N ALA A 160 18.60 26.50 6.30
CA ALA A 160 17.34 27.19 6.14
C ALA A 160 16.98 28.01 7.40
N PRO A 161 16.37 29.20 7.24
CA PRO A 161 15.94 30.03 8.36
C PRO A 161 15.07 29.29 9.39
N ALA A 162 15.09 29.79 10.63
CA ALA A 162 14.38 29.19 11.75
C ALA A 162 12.85 29.11 11.56
N ASP A 163 12.24 29.87 10.66
CA ASP A 163 10.79 29.84 10.41
C ASP A 163 10.40 29.19 9.07
N THR A 164 11.27 28.34 8.53
CA THR A 164 11.06 27.69 7.21
C THR A 164 9.95 26.64 7.24
N VAL A 165 9.13 26.61 6.19
CA VAL A 165 8.09 25.59 5.98
C VAL A 165 8.53 24.60 4.91
N PHE A 166 8.71 23.34 5.29
CA PHE A 166 8.99 22.23 4.37
C PHE A 166 7.67 21.61 3.92
N ILE A 167 7.50 21.44 2.61
CA ILE A 167 6.27 20.90 2.02
C ILE A 167 6.65 19.72 1.13
N THR A 168 6.09 18.55 1.40
CA THR A 168 6.38 17.33 0.65
C THR A 168 5.09 16.70 0.12
N ASP A 169 4.95 16.65 -1.20
CA ASP A 169 3.82 16.00 -1.88
C ASP A 169 4.14 14.54 -2.20
N GLU A 170 3.11 13.73 -2.47
CA GLU A 170 3.21 12.28 -2.67
C GLU A 170 3.96 11.56 -1.52
N ALA A 171 3.74 12.01 -0.28
CA ALA A 171 4.40 11.47 0.91
C ALA A 171 4.10 9.97 1.16
N SER A 172 3.08 9.42 0.49
CA SER A 172 2.80 7.97 0.46
C SER A 172 4.00 7.13 0.04
N LEU A 173 4.94 7.68 -0.74
CA LEU A 173 6.12 6.98 -1.27
C LEU A 173 7.37 7.08 -0.39
N ILE A 174 7.35 7.82 0.71
CA ILE A 174 8.52 8.03 1.57
C ILE A 174 8.69 6.80 2.48
N SER A 175 9.77 6.05 2.30
CA SER A 175 10.12 4.88 3.12
C SER A 175 10.94 5.27 4.35
N ASP A 176 10.77 4.49 5.43
CA ASP A 176 11.71 4.44 6.56
C ASP A 176 12.41 3.08 6.64
N GLN A 177 12.33 2.28 5.58
CA GLN A 177 13.12 1.06 5.45
C GLN A 177 14.53 1.40 4.96
N TYR A 178 15.52 0.71 5.51
CA TYR A 178 16.89 0.81 5.07
C TYR A 178 16.99 0.42 3.59
N SER A 179 17.46 1.35 2.77
CA SER A 179 17.66 1.14 1.34
C SER A 179 19.11 1.43 0.99
N GLU A 180 19.81 0.39 0.54
CA GLU A 180 21.10 0.52 -0.13
C GLU A 180 20.90 0.19 -1.60
N ALA A 181 21.03 1.20 -2.47
CA ALA A 181 21.24 0.90 -3.87
C ALA A 181 22.64 0.31 -4.01
N GLU A 182 22.82 -0.74 -4.83
CA GLU A 182 24.08 -1.48 -4.99
C GLU A 182 25.32 -0.61 -5.28
N PHE A 183 25.13 0.66 -5.67
CA PHE A 183 26.17 1.61 -6.02
C PHE A 183 26.15 2.93 -5.21
N PHE A 184 25.01 3.32 -4.62
CA PHE A 184 24.87 4.57 -3.85
C PHE A 184 24.22 4.31 -2.48
N GLN A 185 24.83 4.84 -1.43
CA GLN A 185 24.21 4.96 -0.11
C GLN A 185 23.99 6.45 0.19
N PHE A 186 22.76 6.82 0.56
CA PHE A 186 22.41 8.19 0.92
C PHE A 186 22.26 8.30 2.43
N GLY A 187 22.98 9.22 3.07
CA GLY A 187 22.89 9.49 4.51
C GLY A 187 22.89 8.22 5.36
N SER A 188 21.87 8.05 6.20
CA SER A 188 21.72 6.86 7.05
C SER A 188 21.18 5.63 6.32
N GLY A 189 20.75 5.76 5.06
CA GLY A 189 20.02 4.75 4.30
C GLY A 189 18.51 4.76 4.55
N HIS A 190 18.01 5.66 5.40
CA HIS A 190 16.59 5.83 5.72
C HIS A 190 16.09 7.23 5.34
N VAL A 191 15.35 7.34 4.23
CA VAL A 191 14.93 8.64 3.69
C VAL A 191 14.03 9.42 4.66
N LEU A 192 13.06 8.76 5.33
CA LEU A 192 12.19 9.45 6.29
C LEU A 192 12.96 9.93 7.52
N ARG A 193 13.79 9.07 8.11
CA ARG A 193 14.64 9.45 9.26
C ARG A 193 15.60 10.59 8.90
N ASP A 194 16.22 10.55 7.73
CA ASP A 194 17.09 11.62 7.25
C ASP A 194 16.31 12.92 7.02
N LEU A 195 15.07 12.86 6.50
CA LEU A 195 14.21 14.04 6.36
C LEU A 195 13.87 14.66 7.72
N MET A 196 13.48 13.84 8.70
CA MET A 196 13.16 14.31 10.06
C MET A 196 14.38 14.94 10.74
N TYR A 197 15.54 14.28 10.63
CA TYR A 197 16.80 14.80 11.13
C TYR A 197 17.21 16.11 10.44
N PHE A 198 17.04 16.20 9.11
CA PHE A 198 17.35 17.40 8.35
C PHE A 198 16.49 18.59 8.78
N VAL A 199 15.17 18.40 8.99
CA VAL A 199 14.28 19.47 9.49
C VAL A 199 14.65 19.86 10.92
N ASN A 200 15.06 18.88 11.74
CA ASN A 200 15.63 19.02 13.09
C ASN A 200 14.64 19.52 14.15
N PHE A 201 13.51 18.85 14.40
CA PHE A 201 12.48 19.34 15.34
C PHE A 201 12.90 19.46 16.81
N ASP A 202 14.00 18.83 17.22
CA ASP A 202 14.43 18.73 18.62
C ASP A 202 14.99 20.05 19.19
N ASN A 203 15.24 21.05 18.34
CA ASN A 203 15.82 22.32 18.78
C ASN A 203 14.74 23.39 19.01
N ASN A 204 14.57 23.81 20.27
CA ASN A 204 13.57 24.79 20.69
C ASN A 204 13.82 26.22 20.16
N GLU A 205 14.92 26.47 19.46
CA GLU A 205 15.30 27.78 18.92
C GLU A 205 14.69 28.08 17.53
N HIS A 206 13.77 27.25 17.04
CA HIS A 206 13.15 27.47 15.73
C HIS A 206 11.65 27.16 15.69
N ARG A 207 11.01 27.64 14.62
CA ARG A 207 9.60 27.45 14.28
C ARG A 207 9.41 26.70 12.96
N LYS A 208 10.40 25.91 12.54
CA LYS A 208 10.34 25.09 11.33
C LYS A 208 9.10 24.19 11.35
N LYS A 209 8.44 24.07 10.21
CA LYS A 209 7.23 23.26 10.04
C LYS A 209 7.43 22.27 8.90
N LEU A 210 6.81 21.09 9.02
CA LEU A 210 6.72 20.13 7.90
C LEU A 210 5.27 19.85 7.55
N ILE A 211 4.95 19.89 6.26
CA ILE A 211 3.63 19.56 5.74
C ILE A 211 3.81 18.37 4.80
N LEU A 212 3.23 17.23 5.14
CA LEU A 212 3.26 16.02 4.33
C LEU A 212 1.89 15.81 3.70
N ILE A 213 1.85 15.75 2.37
CA ILE A 213 0.63 15.60 1.59
C ILE A 213 0.66 14.27 0.86
N GLY A 214 -0.44 13.53 0.85
CA GLY A 214 -0.51 12.28 0.09
C GLY A 214 -1.87 11.58 0.13
N ASP A 215 -1.84 10.33 -0.34
CA ASP A 215 -3.00 9.43 -0.38
C ASP A 215 -2.57 8.07 0.18
N ASP A 216 -3.13 7.71 1.33
CA ASP A 216 -2.82 6.49 2.10
C ASP A 216 -3.45 5.22 1.51
N ALA A 217 -4.38 5.35 0.56
CA ALA A 217 -4.94 4.25 -0.20
C ALA A 217 -4.12 3.90 -1.45
N GLN A 218 -3.20 4.78 -1.86
CA GLN A 218 -2.24 4.45 -2.91
C GLN A 218 -1.20 3.43 -2.41
N LEU A 219 -0.42 2.89 -3.35
CA LEU A 219 0.67 1.97 -3.00
C LEU A 219 1.63 2.62 -1.98
N PRO A 220 1.97 1.90 -0.89
CA PRO A 220 2.97 2.34 0.05
C PRO A 220 4.37 2.29 -0.59
N PRO A 221 5.42 2.74 0.12
CA PRO A 221 6.79 2.58 -0.37
C PRO A 221 7.10 1.11 -0.64
N VAL A 222 7.90 0.84 -1.67
CA VAL A 222 8.25 -0.53 -2.07
C VAL A 222 8.90 -1.26 -0.90
N GLY A 223 8.40 -2.46 -0.58
CA GLY A 223 8.86 -3.26 0.56
C GLY A 223 8.08 -3.03 1.86
N MET A 224 7.16 -2.06 1.90
CA MET A 224 6.33 -1.76 3.06
C MET A 224 4.84 -2.06 2.81
N SER A 225 4.08 -2.32 3.88
CA SER A 225 2.62 -2.57 3.83
C SER A 225 1.77 -1.33 4.15
N PHE A 226 2.41 -0.24 4.57
CA PHE A 226 1.81 1.06 4.86
C PHE A 226 2.84 2.18 4.63
N SER A 227 2.37 3.43 4.54
CA SER A 227 3.26 4.60 4.44
C SER A 227 3.60 5.15 5.84
N PRO A 228 4.88 5.11 6.26
CA PRO A 228 5.29 5.64 7.56
C PRO A 228 5.13 7.16 7.63
N ALA A 229 5.38 7.87 6.53
CA ALA A 229 5.26 9.33 6.47
C ALA A 229 3.80 9.84 6.50
N LEU A 230 2.83 8.98 6.19
CA LEU A 230 1.40 9.29 6.33
C LEU A 230 0.77 8.63 7.56
N SER A 231 1.56 8.12 8.51
CA SER A 231 1.05 7.49 9.72
C SER A 231 1.35 8.36 10.95
N THR A 232 0.30 8.94 11.54
CA THR A 232 0.39 9.75 12.76
C THR A 232 1.04 8.96 13.90
N ASP A 233 0.57 7.73 14.14
CA ASP A 233 1.08 6.86 15.20
C ASP A 233 2.57 6.56 14.99
N TYR A 234 2.99 6.30 13.74
CA TYR A 234 4.39 6.04 13.42
C TYR A 234 5.27 7.27 13.68
N LEU A 235 4.82 8.45 13.27
CA LEU A 235 5.59 9.68 13.42
C LEU A 235 5.78 10.05 14.90
N VAL A 236 4.71 9.94 15.70
CA VAL A 236 4.75 10.22 17.14
C VAL A 236 5.66 9.24 17.87
N VAL A 237 5.49 7.94 17.62
CA VAL A 237 6.25 6.89 18.33
C VAL A 237 7.74 6.91 17.95
N ASN A 238 8.07 7.09 16.67
CA ASN A 238 9.44 6.94 16.20
C ASN A 238 10.25 8.25 16.23
N PHE A 239 9.60 9.41 16.18
CA PHE A 239 10.29 10.71 16.10
C PHE A 239 9.88 11.69 17.21
N GLY A 240 8.91 11.38 18.08
CA GLY A 240 8.53 12.25 19.21
C GLY A 240 7.90 13.59 18.81
N VAL A 241 7.43 13.71 17.57
CA VAL A 241 6.88 14.95 16.99
C VAL A 241 5.39 15.13 17.24
N ARG A 242 4.92 16.38 17.26
CA ARG A 242 3.49 16.69 17.40
C ARG A 242 2.86 16.82 16.02
N VAL A 243 1.82 16.04 15.75
CA VAL A 243 1.24 15.89 14.41
C VAL A 243 -0.22 16.31 14.43
N PHE A 244 -0.62 17.14 13.47
CA PHE A 244 -2.02 17.42 13.15
C PHE A 244 -2.39 16.69 11.86
N GLU A 245 -3.44 15.87 11.89
CA GLU A 245 -3.90 15.09 10.72
C GLU A 245 -5.27 15.57 10.23
N TYR A 246 -5.42 15.72 8.91
CA TYR A 246 -6.70 15.96 8.26
C TYR A 246 -6.83 15.15 6.96
N GLU A 247 -7.99 14.53 6.73
CA GLU A 247 -8.29 13.74 5.52
C GLU A 247 -9.39 14.38 4.68
N LEU A 248 -9.07 14.74 3.43
CA LEU A 248 -10.05 15.19 2.43
C LEU A 248 -10.81 14.00 1.82
N SER A 249 -12.12 14.01 1.96
CA SER A 249 -13.04 12.99 1.42
C SER A 249 -13.77 13.44 0.15
N ASN A 250 -14.09 14.73 0.00
CA ASN A 250 -14.86 15.21 -1.15
C ASN A 250 -14.01 15.29 -2.43
N VAL A 251 -14.33 14.46 -3.42
CA VAL A 251 -13.67 14.47 -4.73
C VAL A 251 -14.26 15.59 -5.60
N VAL A 252 -13.40 16.48 -6.10
CA VAL A 252 -13.77 17.68 -6.88
C VAL A 252 -13.42 17.52 -8.37
N ARG A 253 -13.46 16.27 -8.88
CA ARG A 253 -13.28 16.03 -10.32
C ARG A 253 -14.52 16.52 -11.08
N GLN A 254 -14.31 17.03 -12.30
CA GLN A 254 -15.38 17.52 -13.20
C GLN A 254 -16.49 16.50 -13.50
N LYS A 255 -16.26 15.21 -13.21
CA LYS A 255 -17.24 14.12 -13.26
C LYS A 255 -17.35 13.43 -11.90
N ALA A 256 -17.97 14.08 -10.90
CA ALA A 256 -18.24 13.45 -9.59
C ALA A 256 -19.02 12.13 -9.74
N ASP A 257 -19.83 12.00 -10.80
CA ASP A 257 -20.59 10.80 -11.16
C ASP A 257 -19.84 9.76 -12.03
N SER A 258 -18.53 9.94 -12.24
CA SER A 258 -17.73 9.05 -13.09
C SER A 258 -17.81 7.59 -12.64
N GLY A 259 -17.94 6.68 -13.60
CA GLY A 259 -17.87 5.24 -13.34
C GLY A 259 -16.54 4.81 -12.72
N ILE A 260 -15.45 5.54 -13.00
CA ILE A 260 -14.13 5.28 -12.42
C ILE A 260 -14.17 5.48 -10.91
N LEU A 261 -14.73 6.62 -10.45
CA LEU A 261 -14.82 6.95 -9.01
C LEU A 261 -15.71 5.96 -8.26
N LYS A 262 -16.87 5.61 -8.85
CA LYS A 262 -17.80 4.62 -8.29
C LYS A 262 -17.16 3.24 -8.11
N ASN A 263 -16.22 2.88 -8.97
CA ASN A 263 -15.48 1.62 -8.87
C ASN A 263 -14.32 1.66 -7.86
N VAL A 264 -13.61 2.79 -7.70
CA VAL A 264 -12.45 2.87 -6.79
C VAL A 264 -12.81 3.23 -5.36
N GLN A 265 -13.95 3.88 -5.12
CA GLN A 265 -14.39 4.27 -3.79
C GLN A 265 -14.59 3.05 -2.85
N PRO A 266 -15.26 1.96 -3.27
CA PRO A 266 -15.36 0.75 -2.45
C PRO A 266 -14.01 0.16 -2.05
N LEU A 267 -13.00 0.22 -2.94
CA LEU A 267 -11.65 -0.27 -2.64
C LEU A 267 -11.04 0.48 -1.46
N ARG A 268 -11.22 1.80 -1.42
CA ARG A 268 -10.72 2.65 -0.34
C ARG A 268 -11.50 2.43 0.95
N GLU A 269 -12.82 2.32 0.88
CA GLU A 269 -13.64 2.03 2.06
C GLU A 269 -13.26 0.70 2.71
N SER A 270 -12.98 -0.32 1.89
CA SER A 270 -12.41 -1.60 2.35
C SER A 270 -11.05 -1.44 3.02
N LEU A 271 -10.15 -0.62 2.46
CA LEU A 271 -8.84 -0.33 3.06
C LEU A 271 -8.97 0.36 4.42
N LYS A 272 -9.88 1.36 4.52
CA LYS A 272 -10.11 2.12 5.76
C LYS A 272 -10.75 1.26 6.85
N ARG A 273 -11.67 0.37 6.49
CA ARG A 273 -12.35 -0.55 7.43
C ARG A 273 -11.51 -1.79 7.75
N GLY A 274 -10.50 -2.11 6.95
CA GLY A 274 -9.73 -3.36 7.06
C GLY A 274 -10.53 -4.60 6.66
N VAL A 275 -11.56 -4.46 5.81
CA VAL A 275 -12.46 -5.55 5.39
C VAL A 275 -12.34 -5.78 3.89
N PHE A 276 -11.85 -6.97 3.51
CA PHE A 276 -11.55 -7.36 2.13
C PHE A 276 -12.37 -8.60 1.73
N ASN A 277 -13.69 -8.47 1.71
CA ASN A 277 -14.59 -9.59 1.41
C ASN A 277 -15.38 -9.42 0.10
N LYS A 278 -15.24 -8.27 -0.56
CA LYS A 278 -15.85 -7.95 -1.84
C LYS A 278 -14.85 -7.22 -2.73
N LEU A 279 -14.73 -7.65 -3.98
CA LEU A 279 -13.91 -7.04 -5.01
C LEU A 279 -14.56 -7.25 -6.38
N ALA A 280 -15.33 -6.27 -6.83
CA ALA A 280 -16.02 -6.29 -8.11
C ALA A 280 -15.96 -4.93 -8.78
N PHE A 281 -15.86 -4.93 -10.11
CA PHE A 281 -15.93 -3.74 -10.94
C PHE A 281 -17.21 -3.74 -11.78
N ASP A 282 -17.97 -2.65 -11.73
CA ASP A 282 -19.09 -2.40 -12.63
C ASP A 282 -18.59 -1.74 -13.93
N THR A 283 -18.60 -2.52 -15.00
CA THR A 283 -18.17 -2.15 -16.36
C THR A 283 -19.35 -1.72 -17.24
N ARG A 284 -20.53 -1.50 -16.65
CA ARG A 284 -21.70 -0.92 -17.33
C ARG A 284 -21.80 0.59 -17.10
N LEU A 285 -20.99 1.12 -16.18
CA LEU A 285 -20.94 2.53 -15.86
C LEU A 285 -20.24 3.30 -16.99
N ALA A 286 -20.67 4.54 -17.21
CA ALA A 286 -20.01 5.42 -18.15
C ALA A 286 -18.52 5.56 -17.81
N ASP A 287 -17.68 5.58 -18.85
CA ASP A 287 -16.23 5.72 -18.79
C ASP A 287 -15.43 4.48 -18.30
N VAL A 288 -16.08 3.33 -18.07
CA VAL A 288 -15.40 2.09 -17.64
C VAL A 288 -15.85 0.89 -18.46
N ASP A 289 -14.91 0.29 -19.19
CA ASP A 289 -15.20 -0.84 -20.10
C ASP A 289 -14.32 -2.06 -19.80
N ARG A 290 -14.82 -3.25 -20.11
CA ARG A 290 -14.01 -4.48 -20.07
C ARG A 290 -13.34 -4.71 -21.42
N VAL A 291 -12.09 -5.16 -21.42
CA VAL A 291 -11.38 -5.63 -22.62
C VAL A 291 -10.90 -7.06 -22.44
N CYS A 292 -10.85 -7.84 -23.52
CA CYS A 292 -10.14 -9.11 -23.54
C CYS A 292 -8.68 -8.93 -24.01
N MET A 293 -7.85 -9.95 -23.79
CA MET A 293 -6.41 -9.90 -24.06
C MET A 293 -6.10 -9.54 -25.52
N GLU A 294 -6.87 -10.08 -26.47
CA GLU A 294 -6.70 -9.83 -27.90
C GLU A 294 -7.06 -8.40 -28.30
N GLN A 295 -7.91 -7.72 -27.52
CA GLN A 295 -8.38 -6.38 -27.78
C GLN A 295 -7.48 -5.29 -27.19
N VAL A 296 -6.62 -5.61 -26.21
CA VAL A 296 -5.80 -4.59 -25.51
C VAL A 296 -5.02 -3.71 -26.49
N VAL A 297 -4.39 -4.31 -27.50
CA VAL A 297 -3.58 -3.58 -28.48
C VAL A 297 -4.47 -2.73 -29.38
N SER A 298 -5.59 -3.25 -29.90
CA SER A 298 -6.50 -2.45 -30.73
C SER A 298 -7.12 -1.30 -29.94
N THR A 299 -7.57 -1.54 -28.71
CA THR A 299 -8.12 -0.50 -27.83
C THR A 299 -7.08 0.57 -27.53
N PHE A 300 -5.83 0.20 -27.27
CA PHE A 300 -4.74 1.16 -27.09
C PHE A 300 -4.55 2.03 -28.33
N LEU A 301 -4.51 1.42 -29.52
CA LEU A 301 -4.31 2.14 -30.77
C LEU A 301 -5.47 3.08 -31.10
N GLU A 302 -6.71 2.63 -30.92
CA GLU A 302 -7.93 3.44 -31.08
C GLU A 302 -7.92 4.64 -30.13
N ALA A 303 -7.67 4.42 -28.84
CA ALA A 303 -7.54 5.48 -27.85
C ALA A 303 -6.40 6.47 -28.14
N SER A 304 -5.39 6.02 -28.88
CA SER A 304 -4.25 6.85 -29.30
C SER A 304 -4.45 7.53 -30.65
N GLY A 305 -5.59 7.32 -31.32
CA GLY A 305 -5.84 7.81 -32.68
C GLY A 305 -4.89 7.21 -33.72
N ASN A 306 -4.48 5.94 -33.52
CA ASN A 306 -3.49 5.21 -34.32
C ASN A 306 -2.13 5.92 -34.45
N ARG A 307 -1.74 6.70 -33.44
CA ARG A 307 -0.48 7.43 -33.41
C ARG A 307 0.18 7.31 -32.04
N VAL A 308 1.50 7.46 -32.02
CA VAL A 308 2.25 7.53 -30.77
C VAL A 308 1.95 8.86 -30.08
N ASN A 309 1.40 8.82 -28.87
CA ASN A 309 1.04 10.01 -28.11
C ASN A 309 1.18 9.80 -26.58
N ASN A 310 0.78 10.81 -25.79
CA ASN A 310 0.78 10.77 -24.33
C ASN A 310 -0.62 10.68 -23.69
N SER A 311 -1.69 10.45 -24.47
CA SER A 311 -3.05 10.38 -23.94
C SER A 311 -3.41 9.00 -23.37
N SER A 312 -2.72 7.94 -23.82
CA SER A 312 -3.00 6.56 -23.46
C SER A 312 -1.82 5.85 -22.79
N VAL A 313 -2.13 4.85 -21.97
CA VAL A 313 -1.15 3.97 -21.33
C VAL A 313 -1.76 2.60 -21.01
N VAL A 314 -0.94 1.55 -21.08
CA VAL A 314 -1.24 0.25 -20.47
C VAL A 314 -0.53 0.13 -19.12
N ILE A 315 -1.26 -0.21 -18.07
CA ILE A 315 -0.75 -0.34 -16.70
C ILE A 315 -0.78 -1.82 -16.30
N THR A 316 0.39 -2.34 -15.96
CA THR A 316 0.60 -3.76 -15.63
C THR A 316 1.17 -3.93 -14.23
N ARG A 317 1.13 -5.16 -13.72
CA ARG A 317 1.71 -5.47 -12.41
C ARG A 317 3.21 -5.73 -12.49
N SER A 318 3.65 -6.44 -13.53
CA SER A 318 5.04 -6.87 -13.70
C SER A 318 5.73 -6.18 -14.89
N ASN A 319 7.07 -6.09 -14.81
CA ASN A 319 7.85 -5.54 -15.93
C ASN A 319 7.85 -6.48 -17.15
N ALA A 320 7.74 -7.79 -16.95
CA ALA A 320 7.64 -8.76 -18.06
C ALA A 320 6.34 -8.56 -18.85
N GLU A 321 5.21 -8.39 -18.15
CA GLU A 321 3.93 -8.08 -18.79
C GLU A 321 3.95 -6.71 -19.49
N ALA A 322 4.60 -5.70 -18.88
CA ALA A 322 4.81 -4.42 -19.55
C ALA A 322 5.67 -4.58 -20.82
N GLY A 323 6.74 -5.38 -20.77
CA GLY A 323 7.59 -5.68 -21.92
C GLY A 323 6.82 -6.36 -23.05
N MET A 324 5.98 -7.35 -22.73
CA MET A 324 5.11 -8.03 -23.69
C MET A 324 4.15 -7.05 -24.40
N PHE A 325 3.43 -6.20 -23.65
CA PHE A 325 2.53 -5.21 -24.27
C PHE A 325 3.30 -4.15 -25.05
N ASN A 326 4.46 -3.69 -24.56
CA ASN A 326 5.31 -2.77 -25.31
C ASN A 326 5.71 -3.36 -26.67
N ARG A 327 6.17 -4.61 -26.72
CA ARG A 327 6.49 -5.31 -27.98
C ARG A 327 5.27 -5.41 -28.89
N SER A 328 4.14 -5.88 -28.35
CA SER A 328 2.91 -6.12 -29.13
C SER A 328 2.33 -4.83 -29.73
N ILE A 329 2.31 -3.74 -28.95
CA ILE A 329 1.84 -2.43 -29.43
C ILE A 329 2.80 -1.88 -30.49
N ARG A 330 4.11 -2.01 -30.25
CA ARG A 330 5.13 -1.50 -31.15
C ARG A 330 5.16 -2.24 -32.48
N GLU A 331 4.98 -3.55 -32.49
CA GLU A 331 4.86 -4.36 -33.73
C GLU A 331 3.71 -3.89 -34.62
N ARG A 332 2.61 -3.38 -34.04
CA ARG A 332 1.48 -2.82 -34.80
C ARG A 332 1.74 -1.41 -35.31
N LEU A 333 2.46 -0.59 -34.55
CA LEU A 333 2.80 0.78 -34.94
C LEU A 333 3.94 0.84 -35.96
N PHE A 334 4.91 -0.06 -35.84
CA PHE A 334 6.14 -0.08 -36.64
C PHE A 334 6.40 -1.49 -37.18
N LEU A 335 5.82 -1.79 -38.34
CA LEU A 335 5.90 -3.12 -38.96
C LEU A 335 7.35 -3.52 -39.27
N ASN A 336 7.75 -4.72 -38.83
CA ASN A 336 9.07 -5.33 -39.05
C ASN A 336 10.26 -4.50 -38.55
N GLN A 337 10.05 -3.63 -37.55
CA GLN A 337 11.11 -2.85 -36.91
C GLN A 337 11.36 -3.38 -35.50
N PRO A 338 12.33 -4.27 -35.23
CA PRO A 338 12.57 -4.81 -33.89
C PRO A 338 13.34 -3.85 -32.98
N GLU A 339 14.18 -2.98 -33.55
CA GLU A 339 14.98 -1.98 -32.83
C GLU A 339 14.26 -0.63 -32.79
N ALA A 340 14.59 0.23 -31.82
CA ALA A 340 13.97 1.56 -31.70
C ALA A 340 14.13 2.42 -32.97
N VAL A 341 13.06 3.12 -33.35
CA VAL A 341 12.98 3.93 -34.59
C VAL A 341 12.46 5.34 -34.30
N PRO A 342 12.63 6.29 -35.22
CA PRO A 342 11.97 7.59 -35.14
C PRO A 342 10.45 7.45 -34.92
N GLY A 343 9.93 8.18 -33.95
CA GLY A 343 8.53 8.14 -33.50
C GLY A 343 8.30 7.30 -32.25
N ASP A 344 9.25 6.46 -31.82
CA ASP A 344 9.07 5.62 -30.63
C ASP A 344 8.89 6.45 -29.35
N LYS A 345 8.02 5.95 -28.46
CA LYS A 345 7.82 6.49 -27.11
C LYS A 345 8.66 5.71 -26.10
N LEU A 346 9.62 6.40 -25.49
CA LEU A 346 10.50 5.90 -24.46
C LEU A 346 10.13 6.49 -23.10
N MET A 347 10.39 5.75 -22.03
CA MET A 347 10.29 6.16 -20.65
C MET A 347 11.67 6.08 -20.00
N VAL A 348 12.05 7.15 -19.32
CA VAL A 348 13.31 7.27 -18.58
C VAL A 348 13.21 6.51 -17.26
N VAL A 349 14.26 5.77 -16.89
CA VAL A 349 14.28 4.88 -15.70
C VAL A 349 15.12 5.45 -14.55
N LYS A 350 15.97 6.44 -14.81
CA LYS A 350 16.85 7.06 -13.80
C LYS A 350 16.89 8.58 -14.00
N ASN A 351 16.91 9.32 -12.90
CA ASN A 351 17.13 10.77 -12.95
C ASN A 351 18.50 11.05 -13.56
N THR A 352 18.54 11.87 -14.60
CA THR A 352 19.77 12.23 -15.32
C THR A 352 19.69 13.69 -15.76
N LYS A 353 20.84 14.35 -15.88
CA LYS A 353 20.94 15.69 -16.47
C LYS A 353 21.63 15.57 -17.82
N VAL A 354 21.01 16.11 -18.87
CA VAL A 354 21.56 16.09 -20.24
C VAL A 354 21.58 17.53 -20.74
N SER A 355 22.78 18.03 -21.10
CA SER A 355 22.95 19.39 -21.64
C SER A 355 22.27 20.50 -20.82
N GLY A 356 22.38 20.44 -19.48
CA GLY A 356 21.74 21.41 -18.60
C GLY A 356 20.30 21.06 -18.19
N ILE A 357 19.61 20.21 -18.95
CA ILE A 357 18.20 19.86 -18.76
C ILE A 357 18.09 18.67 -17.81
N ARG A 358 17.29 18.82 -16.75
CA ARG A 358 16.98 17.74 -15.81
C ARG A 358 15.87 16.85 -16.39
N ILE A 359 16.16 15.56 -16.51
CA ILE A 359 15.22 14.54 -16.95
C ILE A 359 14.94 13.61 -15.78
N ALA A 360 13.66 13.48 -15.42
CA ALA A 360 13.26 12.68 -14.28
C ALA A 360 13.01 11.20 -14.66
N ASN A 361 13.18 10.31 -13.69
CA ASN A 361 12.66 8.95 -13.76
C ASN A 361 11.13 8.99 -13.95
N GLY A 362 10.64 8.28 -14.95
CA GLY A 362 9.24 8.26 -15.38
C GLY A 362 8.88 9.33 -16.42
N ASP A 363 9.81 10.20 -16.84
CA ASP A 363 9.58 11.11 -17.98
C ASP A 363 9.48 10.33 -19.28
N PHE A 364 8.59 10.78 -20.17
CA PHE A 364 8.46 10.24 -21.51
C PHE A 364 9.25 11.09 -22.51
N ALA A 365 10.01 10.40 -23.36
CA ALA A 365 10.79 10.96 -24.45
C ALA A 365 10.36 10.31 -25.77
N PHE A 366 10.23 11.11 -26.83
CA PHE A 366 9.91 10.65 -28.17
C PHE A 366 11.17 10.66 -29.03
N VAL A 367 11.45 9.55 -29.69
CA VAL A 367 12.60 9.44 -30.59
C VAL A 367 12.33 10.27 -31.83
N ARG A 368 13.19 11.24 -32.14
CA ARG A 368 13.13 12.03 -33.38
C ARG A 368 14.05 11.47 -34.46
N SER A 369 15.25 11.10 -34.05
CA SER A 369 16.24 10.43 -34.88
C SER A 369 17.00 9.45 -33.98
N ILE A 370 17.54 8.41 -34.57
CA ILE A 370 18.39 7.45 -33.88
C ILE A 370 19.51 7.05 -34.82
N SER A 371 20.74 6.98 -34.31
CA SER A 371 21.90 6.60 -35.09
C SER A 371 21.88 5.12 -35.45
N ASP A 372 22.22 4.78 -36.69
CA ASP A 372 22.45 3.40 -37.11
C ASP A 372 23.70 2.80 -36.45
N ASP A 373 24.67 3.65 -36.10
CA ASP A 373 25.91 3.24 -35.44
C ASP A 373 25.66 2.89 -33.96
N ARG A 374 25.96 1.62 -33.62
CA ARG A 374 25.89 1.08 -32.26
C ARG A 374 27.29 1.05 -31.66
N LYS A 375 27.49 1.86 -30.61
CA LYS A 375 28.76 1.97 -29.88
C LYS A 375 28.79 0.90 -28.78
N VAL A 376 29.62 -0.13 -28.94
CA VAL A 376 29.77 -1.20 -27.93
C VAL A 376 31.07 -1.03 -27.14
N ARG A 377 30.98 -1.09 -25.81
CA ARG A 377 32.13 -1.01 -24.89
C ARG A 377 32.22 -2.30 -24.09
N ARG A 378 33.40 -2.93 -24.08
CA ARG A 378 33.65 -4.19 -23.37
C ARG A 378 34.48 -3.91 -22.12
N VAL A 379 33.97 -4.30 -20.97
CA VAL A 379 34.59 -4.07 -19.67
C VAL A 379 34.78 -5.41 -18.96
N THR A 380 35.98 -5.65 -18.44
CA THR A 380 36.26 -6.82 -17.61
C THR A 380 36.18 -6.43 -16.15
N LEU A 381 35.28 -7.05 -15.40
CA LEU A 381 35.16 -6.91 -13.95
C LEU A 381 35.87 -8.06 -13.27
N ARG A 382 36.52 -7.78 -12.13
CA ARG A 382 37.18 -8.78 -11.29
C ARG A 382 36.43 -8.89 -9.97
N ARG A 383 35.85 -10.07 -9.70
CA ARG A 383 35.12 -10.35 -8.45
C ARG A 383 35.75 -11.54 -7.75
N LYS A 384 35.94 -11.44 -6.44
CA LYS A 384 36.28 -12.61 -5.63
C LYS A 384 35.02 -13.40 -5.33
N ASN A 385 35.00 -14.68 -5.66
CA ASN A 385 33.93 -15.58 -5.25
C ASN A 385 34.13 -15.92 -3.77
N GLU A 386 33.13 -15.61 -2.94
CA GLU A 386 33.20 -15.75 -1.47
C GLU A 386 33.31 -17.21 -1.03
N GLU A 387 32.80 -18.15 -1.84
CA GLU A 387 32.82 -19.58 -1.54
C GLU A 387 34.14 -20.26 -1.93
N THR A 388 34.75 -19.83 -3.03
CA THR A 388 35.96 -20.48 -3.59
C THR A 388 37.24 -19.68 -3.36
N GLY A 389 37.12 -18.42 -2.95
CA GLY A 389 38.24 -17.50 -2.74
C GLY A 389 38.97 -17.08 -4.02
N SER A 390 38.57 -17.56 -5.20
CA SER A 390 39.16 -17.22 -6.49
C SER A 390 38.64 -15.91 -7.05
N VAL A 391 39.46 -15.22 -7.83
CA VAL A 391 39.05 -14.02 -8.59
C VAL A 391 38.50 -14.48 -9.94
N GLU A 392 37.20 -14.31 -10.13
CA GLU A 392 36.50 -14.53 -11.39
C GLU A 392 36.52 -13.25 -12.24
N GLU A 393 36.86 -13.40 -13.53
CA GLU A 393 36.79 -12.32 -14.50
C GLU A 393 35.45 -12.40 -15.26
N VAL A 394 34.58 -11.41 -15.06
CA VAL A 394 33.29 -11.30 -15.74
C VAL A 394 33.40 -10.24 -16.83
N ARG A 395 33.16 -10.62 -18.08
CA ARG A 395 33.13 -9.69 -19.22
C ARG A 395 31.72 -9.15 -19.41
N VAL A 396 31.58 -7.84 -19.37
CA VAL A 396 30.32 -7.12 -19.54
C VAL A 396 30.39 -6.28 -20.81
N GLU A 397 29.40 -6.42 -21.70
CA GLU A 397 29.26 -5.59 -22.89
C GLU A 397 28.19 -4.51 -22.66
N LEU A 398 28.54 -3.26 -22.88
CA LEU A 398 27.66 -2.10 -22.78
C LEU A 398 27.40 -1.54 -24.19
N SER A 399 26.14 -1.54 -24.61
CA SER A 399 25.70 -1.08 -25.92
C SER A 399 25.00 0.27 -25.84
N PHE A 400 25.52 1.24 -26.58
CA PHE A 400 25.01 2.60 -26.63
C PHE A 400 24.59 2.96 -28.05
N ARG A 401 23.52 3.76 -28.16
CA ARG A 401 23.09 4.33 -29.42
C ARG A 401 22.78 5.80 -29.23
N GLU A 402 23.25 6.64 -30.15
CA GLU A 402 22.98 8.07 -30.08
C GLU A 402 21.56 8.35 -30.59
N ALA A 403 20.81 9.18 -29.88
CA ALA A 403 19.43 9.50 -30.23
C ALA A 403 19.11 10.97 -29.98
N ASP A 404 18.34 11.57 -30.89
CA ASP A 404 17.68 12.85 -30.67
C ASP A 404 16.31 12.59 -30.05
N LEU A 405 16.12 13.10 -28.84
CA LEU A 405 14.91 12.86 -28.04
C LEU A 405 14.15 14.16 -27.84
N GLY A 406 12.84 14.12 -28.07
CA GLY A 406 11.92 15.19 -27.69
C GLY A 406 11.20 14.86 -26.38
N LEU A 407 11.36 15.70 -25.37
CA LEU A 407 10.62 15.62 -24.12
C LEU A 407 9.54 16.69 -24.12
N ARG A 408 8.34 16.32 -23.67
CA ARG A 408 7.23 17.27 -23.50
C ARG A 408 7.16 17.70 -22.04
N LEU A 409 7.22 19.00 -21.80
CA LEU A 409 6.96 19.59 -20.48
C LEU A 409 5.43 19.63 -20.23
N VAL A 410 4.99 19.77 -18.99
CA VAL A 410 3.55 19.72 -18.66
C VAL A 410 2.83 20.99 -19.13
N ASP A 411 3.54 22.11 -19.27
CA ASP A 411 3.04 23.32 -19.95
C ASP A 411 2.79 23.12 -21.46
N GLY A 412 3.15 21.96 -22.00
CA GLY A 412 2.96 21.57 -23.39
C GLY A 412 4.12 21.90 -24.31
N SER A 413 5.14 22.63 -23.83
CA SER A 413 6.34 22.94 -24.59
C SER A 413 7.21 21.70 -24.80
N ALA A 414 8.07 21.73 -25.83
CA ALA A 414 8.95 20.63 -26.18
C ALA A 414 10.42 21.04 -25.99
N VAL A 415 11.17 20.19 -25.31
CA VAL A 415 12.62 20.31 -25.12
C VAL A 415 13.29 19.17 -25.88
N TYR A 416 14.37 19.48 -26.58
CA TYR A 416 15.11 18.50 -27.38
C TYR A 416 16.49 18.27 -26.77
N VAL A 417 16.87 17.00 -26.68
CA VAL A 417 18.19 16.59 -26.19
C VAL A 417 18.78 15.53 -27.11
N THR A 418 20.06 15.68 -27.42
CA THR A 418 20.85 14.67 -28.12
C THR A 418 21.72 13.97 -27.08
N THR A 419 21.59 12.66 -26.96
CA THR A 419 22.33 11.87 -25.97
C THR A 419 22.46 10.41 -26.39
N ASN A 420 23.41 9.70 -25.80
CA ASN A 420 23.41 8.24 -25.88
C ASN A 420 22.29 7.66 -25.03
N ILE A 421 21.56 6.69 -25.56
CA ILE A 421 20.70 5.76 -24.84
C ILE A 421 21.45 4.45 -24.58
N LEU A 422 21.19 3.82 -23.44
CA LEU A 422 21.77 2.52 -23.10
C LEU A 422 20.81 1.38 -23.50
N GLU A 423 21.17 0.64 -24.55
CA GLU A 423 20.31 -0.38 -25.15
C GLU A 423 20.18 -1.65 -24.31
N ASN A 424 21.16 -1.94 -23.44
CA ASN A 424 21.14 -3.08 -22.51
C ASN A 424 19.84 -3.20 -21.68
N LEU A 425 19.17 -2.07 -21.43
CA LEU A 425 17.92 -2.03 -20.66
C LEU A 425 16.68 -1.93 -21.55
N LEU A 426 16.82 -1.40 -22.77
CA LEU A 426 15.70 -1.00 -23.63
C LEU A 426 14.87 -2.20 -24.09
N TYR A 427 15.54 -3.30 -24.45
CA TYR A 427 14.92 -4.49 -25.01
C TYR A 427 14.67 -5.61 -23.98
N GLU A 428 15.16 -5.43 -22.75
CA GLU A 428 15.07 -6.41 -21.68
C GLU A 428 13.86 -6.19 -20.77
N ASP A 429 13.33 -7.26 -20.19
CA ASP A 429 12.16 -7.19 -19.30
C ASP A 429 12.53 -6.76 -17.87
N ARG A 430 13.80 -6.88 -17.45
CA ARG A 430 14.29 -6.50 -16.11
C ARG A 430 14.12 -4.99 -15.81
N PRO A 431 13.77 -4.58 -14.58
CA PRO A 431 13.39 -3.18 -14.28
C PRO A 431 14.55 -2.17 -14.39
N GLN A 432 15.77 -2.63 -14.12
CA GLN A 432 16.99 -1.83 -14.03
C GLN A 432 18.19 -2.65 -14.54
N LEU A 433 19.33 -1.98 -14.74
CA LEU A 433 20.60 -2.63 -15.08
C LEU A 433 21.06 -3.58 -13.96
N SER A 434 21.82 -4.61 -14.31
CA SER A 434 22.44 -5.49 -13.32
C SER A 434 23.52 -4.74 -12.52
N SER A 435 23.87 -5.28 -11.34
CA SER A 435 25.05 -4.84 -10.57
C SER A 435 26.27 -4.70 -11.49
N ASP A 436 26.51 -5.72 -12.31
CA ASP A 436 27.71 -5.81 -13.13
C ASP A 436 27.70 -4.75 -14.24
N GLU A 437 26.56 -4.45 -14.84
CA GLU A 437 26.47 -3.34 -15.81
C GLU A 437 26.67 -1.97 -15.16
N ASN A 438 26.12 -1.75 -13.96
CA ASN A 438 26.37 -0.50 -13.23
C ASN A 438 27.85 -0.33 -12.88
N LYS A 439 28.51 -1.40 -12.42
CA LYS A 439 29.95 -1.42 -12.14
C LYS A 439 30.76 -1.22 -13.41
N ALA A 440 30.39 -1.89 -14.51
CA ALA A 440 31.05 -1.76 -15.79
C ALA A 440 31.01 -0.32 -16.32
N LEU A 441 29.88 0.39 -16.17
CA LEU A 441 29.78 1.81 -16.54
C LEU A 441 30.79 2.68 -15.78
N TYR A 442 30.95 2.44 -14.48
CA TYR A 442 31.88 3.19 -13.65
C TYR A 442 33.35 2.84 -13.93
N VAL A 443 33.66 1.54 -14.10
CA VAL A 443 35.01 1.07 -14.43
C VAL A 443 35.43 1.58 -15.80
N ASP A 444 34.54 1.54 -16.80
CA ASP A 444 34.82 2.12 -18.12
C ASP A 444 35.12 3.63 -18.04
N PHE A 445 34.32 4.38 -17.27
CA PHE A 445 34.59 5.79 -17.00
C PHE A 445 35.96 5.99 -16.37
N CYS A 446 36.27 5.24 -15.32
CA CYS A 446 37.56 5.30 -14.64
C CYS A 446 38.75 4.98 -15.57
N GLN A 447 38.60 4.02 -16.48
CA GLN A 447 39.64 3.66 -17.46
C GLN A 447 39.87 4.81 -18.45
N ARG A 448 38.80 5.46 -18.93
CA ARG A 448 38.90 6.58 -19.86
C ARG A 448 39.51 7.83 -19.24
N TYR A 449 39.27 8.07 -17.95
CA TYR A 449 39.76 9.24 -17.24
C TYR A 449 40.80 8.91 -16.16
N ALA A 450 41.59 7.85 -16.36
CA ALA A 450 42.59 7.38 -15.39
C ALA A 450 43.59 8.48 -14.98
N ALA A 451 43.92 9.40 -15.90
CA ALA A 451 44.82 10.53 -15.64
C ALA A 451 44.21 11.60 -14.72
N LEU A 452 42.88 11.78 -14.75
CA LEU A 452 42.18 12.79 -13.97
C LEU A 452 41.94 12.37 -12.51
N ARG A 453 42.14 11.09 -12.15
CA ARG A 453 41.99 10.63 -10.76
C ARG A 453 42.85 11.38 -9.75
N LYS A 454 43.92 12.04 -10.20
CA LYS A 454 44.81 12.86 -9.35
C LYS A 454 44.21 14.22 -8.98
N ASP A 455 43.21 14.68 -9.74
CA ASP A 455 42.47 15.92 -9.52
C ASP A 455 40.99 15.59 -9.26
N PRO A 456 40.57 15.52 -7.98
CA PRO A 456 39.20 15.16 -7.63
C PRO A 456 38.14 16.09 -8.23
N GLN A 457 38.43 17.37 -8.41
CA GLN A 457 37.46 18.32 -8.96
C GLN A 457 37.26 18.10 -10.45
N ALA A 458 38.36 18.00 -11.22
CA ALA A 458 38.28 17.71 -12.65
C ALA A 458 37.69 16.32 -12.95
N PHE A 459 38.01 15.31 -12.13
CA PHE A 459 37.44 13.97 -12.25
C PHE A 459 35.92 13.97 -12.03
N ARG A 460 35.45 14.69 -11.02
CA ARG A 460 34.03 14.86 -10.72
C ARG A 460 33.29 15.57 -11.85
N GLN A 461 33.85 16.65 -12.39
CA GLN A 461 33.26 17.34 -13.54
C GLN A 461 33.16 16.42 -14.75
N ALA A 462 34.23 15.67 -15.06
CA ALA A 462 34.21 14.68 -16.12
C ALA A 462 33.15 13.59 -15.89
N LEU A 463 32.94 13.14 -14.65
CA LEU A 463 31.90 12.15 -14.31
C LEU A 463 30.49 12.70 -14.57
N MET A 464 30.24 13.97 -14.27
CA MET A 464 28.93 14.61 -14.46
C MET A 464 28.60 14.88 -15.93
N ASP A 465 29.62 15.13 -16.75
CA ASP A 465 29.47 15.45 -18.17
C ASP A 465 29.66 14.22 -19.08
N ASP A 466 30.00 13.05 -18.51
CA ASP A 466 30.37 11.89 -19.30
C ASP A 466 29.19 11.31 -20.12
N PRO A 467 29.33 11.18 -21.46
CA PRO A 467 28.23 10.75 -22.32
C PRO A 467 27.91 9.25 -22.26
N PHE A 468 28.75 8.41 -21.64
CA PHE A 468 28.50 6.97 -21.51
C PHE A 468 27.98 6.61 -20.11
N PHE A 469 28.61 7.14 -19.06
CA PHE A 469 28.18 6.96 -17.68
C PHE A 469 26.79 7.57 -17.42
N ASN A 470 26.55 8.76 -17.98
CA ASN A 470 25.25 9.44 -17.92
C ASN A 470 24.35 9.14 -19.12
N ALA A 471 24.66 8.11 -19.92
CA ALA A 471 23.77 7.65 -20.97
C ALA A 471 22.37 7.39 -20.41
N LEU A 472 21.36 7.79 -21.18
CA LEU A 472 19.98 7.75 -20.73
C LEU A 472 19.51 6.31 -20.64
N ARG A 473 19.06 5.92 -19.44
CA ARG A 473 18.49 4.60 -19.19
C ARG A 473 17.01 4.63 -19.54
N VAL A 474 16.63 3.93 -20.60
CA VAL A 474 15.29 4.01 -21.18
C VAL A 474 14.65 2.64 -21.33
N LYS A 475 13.32 2.62 -21.33
CA LYS A 475 12.48 1.50 -21.76
C LYS A 475 11.39 2.02 -22.69
N PHE A 476 10.72 1.13 -23.42
CA PHE A 476 9.50 1.52 -24.13
C PHE A 476 8.40 1.95 -23.14
N GLY A 477 7.64 2.98 -23.52
CA GLY A 477 6.70 3.69 -22.65
C GLY A 477 5.23 3.55 -23.04
N TYR A 478 4.86 2.52 -23.82
CA TYR A 478 3.47 2.23 -24.18
C TYR A 478 2.73 1.52 -23.04
N ALA A 479 3.44 0.59 -22.39
CA ALA A 479 3.02 -0.13 -21.20
C ALA A 479 4.03 0.05 -20.06
N ILE A 480 3.54 0.29 -18.85
CA ILE A 480 4.37 0.53 -17.66
C ILE A 480 3.79 -0.18 -16.45
N THR A 481 4.62 -0.41 -15.43
CA THR A 481 4.13 -0.96 -14.17
C THR A 481 3.36 0.09 -13.36
N CYS A 482 2.40 -0.33 -12.55
CA CYS A 482 1.63 0.58 -11.68
C CYS A 482 2.52 1.46 -10.78
N HIS A 483 3.62 0.92 -10.25
CA HIS A 483 4.59 1.70 -9.46
C HIS A 483 5.19 2.86 -10.27
N LYS A 484 5.54 2.62 -11.56
CA LYS A 484 6.06 3.66 -12.45
C LYS A 484 4.97 4.63 -12.95
N ALA A 485 3.70 4.27 -12.78
CA ALA A 485 2.57 5.12 -13.13
C ALA A 485 2.17 6.11 -12.02
N GLN A 486 2.73 5.99 -10.80
CA GLN A 486 2.44 6.90 -9.69
C GLN A 486 2.83 8.35 -10.01
N GLY A 487 2.09 9.32 -9.48
CA GLY A 487 2.27 10.74 -9.80
C GLY A 487 1.93 11.15 -11.24
N SER A 488 1.36 10.23 -12.03
CA SER A 488 1.01 10.46 -13.44
C SER A 488 -0.47 10.21 -13.69
N GLU A 489 -1.05 10.79 -14.73
CA GLU A 489 -2.44 10.57 -15.13
C GLU A 489 -2.58 10.66 -16.66
N TRP A 490 -3.46 9.85 -17.24
CA TRP A 490 -3.70 9.74 -18.69
C TRP A 490 -5.18 9.86 -18.99
N ASP A 491 -5.53 10.31 -20.20
CA ASP A 491 -6.93 10.41 -20.62
C ASP A 491 -7.56 9.02 -20.67
N THR A 492 -6.83 8.05 -21.23
CA THR A 492 -7.25 6.64 -21.28
C THR A 492 -6.20 5.75 -20.61
N ALA A 493 -6.61 4.93 -19.65
CA ALA A 493 -5.75 3.89 -19.09
C ALA A 493 -6.36 2.50 -19.30
N ILE A 494 -5.54 1.55 -19.72
CA ILE A 494 -5.90 0.13 -19.80
C ILE A 494 -5.17 -0.59 -18.67
N VAL A 495 -5.90 -1.15 -17.71
CA VAL A 495 -5.34 -1.75 -16.49
C VAL A 495 -5.48 -3.28 -16.55
N SER A 496 -4.36 -3.99 -16.43
CA SER A 496 -4.36 -5.44 -16.21
C SER A 496 -4.67 -5.75 -14.74
N CYS A 497 -5.83 -6.34 -14.48
CA CYS A 497 -6.30 -6.58 -13.11
C CYS A 497 -5.78 -7.89 -12.49
N ASN A 498 -4.89 -8.61 -13.18
CA ASN A 498 -4.34 -9.87 -12.70
C ASN A 498 -3.66 -9.72 -11.32
N SER A 499 -4.07 -10.55 -10.36
CA SER A 499 -3.52 -10.55 -9.01
C SER A 499 -2.45 -11.63 -8.85
N LEU A 500 -1.28 -11.25 -8.32
CA LEU A 500 -0.30 -12.21 -7.80
C LEU A 500 -0.73 -12.60 -6.39
N GLY A 501 -1.29 -13.80 -6.22
CA GLY A 501 -1.74 -14.32 -4.91
C GLY A 501 -3.21 -14.05 -4.59
N ASN A 502 -3.53 -13.72 -3.34
CA ASN A 502 -4.91 -13.54 -2.89
C ASN A 502 -5.50 -12.22 -3.41
N PRO A 503 -6.55 -12.23 -4.24
CA PRO A 503 -7.20 -11.01 -4.72
C PRO A 503 -7.86 -10.20 -3.59
N LEU A 504 -8.24 -10.86 -2.50
CA LEU A 504 -8.87 -10.27 -1.30
C LEU A 504 -7.83 -9.85 -0.25
N ALA A 505 -6.74 -9.21 -0.68
CA ALA A 505 -5.69 -8.70 0.18
C ALA A 505 -5.58 -7.17 0.06
N ALA A 506 -5.19 -6.50 1.16
CA ALA A 506 -5.00 -5.06 1.20
C ALA A 506 -4.10 -4.53 0.07
N ASP A 507 -2.99 -5.23 -0.20
CA ASP A 507 -2.04 -4.84 -1.24
C ASP A 507 -2.66 -4.87 -2.64
N ASN A 508 -3.55 -5.83 -2.92
CA ASN A 508 -4.26 -5.90 -4.19
C ASN A 508 -5.24 -4.72 -4.35
N PHE A 509 -5.93 -4.35 -3.27
CA PHE A 509 -6.86 -3.21 -3.26
C PHE A 509 -6.12 -1.89 -3.48
N ARG A 510 -4.98 -1.69 -2.79
CA ARG A 510 -4.11 -0.51 -3.01
C ARG A 510 -3.58 -0.45 -4.43
N TRP A 511 -3.16 -1.59 -4.97
CA TRP A 511 -2.67 -1.67 -6.34
C TRP A 511 -3.75 -1.30 -7.35
N LEU A 512 -4.95 -1.88 -7.23
CA LEU A 512 -6.08 -1.58 -8.11
C LEU A 512 -6.55 -0.13 -7.99
N TYR A 513 -6.65 0.39 -6.77
CA TYR A 513 -6.95 1.80 -6.51
C TYR A 513 -5.92 2.72 -7.18
N THR A 514 -4.63 2.43 -7.00
CA THR A 514 -3.55 3.23 -7.61
C THR A 514 -3.60 3.20 -9.12
N ALA A 515 -3.75 2.00 -9.73
CA ALA A 515 -3.79 1.82 -11.17
C ALA A 515 -5.02 2.48 -11.81
N CYS A 516 -6.21 2.28 -11.25
CA CYS A 516 -7.46 2.80 -11.81
C CYS A 516 -7.56 4.33 -11.67
N THR A 517 -7.01 4.91 -10.60
CA THR A 517 -7.00 6.38 -10.40
C THR A 517 -6.09 7.13 -11.38
N ARG A 518 -5.26 6.42 -12.15
CA ARG A 518 -4.44 7.02 -13.22
C ARG A 518 -5.25 7.44 -14.44
N ALA A 519 -6.46 6.90 -14.62
CA ALA A 519 -7.37 7.30 -15.68
C ALA A 519 -8.09 8.63 -15.34
N LYS A 520 -8.09 9.57 -16.28
CA LYS A 520 -8.84 10.83 -16.22
C LYS A 520 -10.21 10.72 -16.87
N SER A 521 -10.26 10.12 -18.07
CA SER A 521 -11.45 10.16 -18.93
C SER A 521 -12.05 8.79 -19.17
N HIS A 522 -11.25 7.77 -19.51
CA HIS A 522 -11.71 6.40 -19.78
C HIS A 522 -10.80 5.35 -19.14
N LEU A 523 -11.40 4.30 -18.58
CA LEU A 523 -10.71 3.17 -17.96
C LEU A 523 -11.14 1.86 -18.62
N PHE A 524 -10.18 1.14 -19.17
CA PHE A 524 -10.40 -0.21 -19.67
C PHE A 524 -9.79 -1.22 -18.69
N LEU A 525 -10.54 -2.26 -18.36
CA LEU A 525 -10.11 -3.30 -17.42
C LEU A 525 -9.93 -4.63 -18.17
N LEU A 526 -8.70 -5.16 -18.14
CA LEU A 526 -8.39 -6.52 -18.56
C LEU A 526 -8.55 -7.45 -17.36
N ASP A 527 -9.36 -8.48 -17.52
CA ASP A 527 -9.68 -9.47 -16.47
C ASP A 527 -10.12 -8.89 -15.12
N PRO A 528 -11.13 -7.98 -15.10
CA PRO A 528 -11.60 -7.39 -13.85
C PRO A 528 -12.15 -8.46 -12.89
N PRO A 529 -11.77 -8.42 -11.59
CA PRO A 529 -12.28 -9.35 -10.61
C PRO A 529 -13.80 -9.18 -10.41
N ARG A 530 -14.47 -10.30 -10.12
CA ARG A 530 -15.90 -10.38 -9.81
C ARG A 530 -16.11 -11.25 -8.58
N ILE A 531 -15.67 -10.74 -7.43
CA ILE A 531 -15.77 -11.42 -6.14
C ILE A 531 -16.80 -10.65 -5.31
N GLU A 532 -18.00 -11.22 -5.18
CA GLU A 532 -19.08 -10.64 -4.39
C GLU A 532 -19.15 -11.30 -3.01
N VAL A 533 -19.94 -10.72 -2.10
CA VAL A 533 -20.21 -11.32 -0.81
C VAL A 533 -20.92 -12.66 -1.01
N GLY A 534 -20.33 -13.74 -0.50
CA GLY A 534 -20.84 -15.10 -0.69
C GLY A 534 -20.22 -15.87 -1.87
N SER A 535 -19.35 -15.25 -2.65
CA SER A 535 -18.59 -15.96 -3.69
C SER A 535 -17.62 -16.98 -3.08
N GLY A 536 -17.46 -18.14 -3.73
CA GLY A 536 -16.46 -19.15 -3.34
C GLY A 536 -16.85 -20.06 -2.17
N ILE A 537 -18.13 -20.08 -1.79
CA ILE A 537 -18.69 -21.05 -0.84
C ILE A 537 -18.54 -22.46 -1.41
N LYS A 538 -17.99 -23.39 -0.63
CA LYS A 538 -17.83 -24.80 -1.01
C LYS A 538 -18.82 -25.71 -0.28
N PRO A 539 -19.37 -26.76 -0.94
CA PRO A 539 -20.20 -27.74 -0.25
C PRO A 539 -19.32 -28.61 0.68
N ALA A 540 -19.81 -28.89 1.89
CA ALA A 540 -19.18 -29.80 2.84
C ALA A 540 -20.19 -30.84 3.33
N GLY A 541 -19.75 -32.11 3.43
CA GLY A 541 -20.58 -33.20 3.98
C GLY A 541 -21.43 -33.98 2.97
N LEU A 542 -21.24 -33.78 1.66
CA LEU A 542 -21.84 -34.59 0.59
C LEU A 542 -20.77 -35.37 -0.17
N ALA A 543 -21.09 -36.61 -0.57
CA ALA A 543 -20.20 -37.43 -1.37
C ALA A 543 -20.04 -36.82 -2.79
N PRO A 544 -18.81 -36.75 -3.35
CA PRO A 544 -18.54 -36.13 -4.67
C PRO A 544 -19.33 -36.75 -5.84
N SER A 545 -19.86 -37.97 -5.67
CA SER A 545 -20.60 -38.71 -6.70
C SER A 545 -22.06 -38.28 -6.88
N LEU A 546 -22.60 -37.41 -6.03
CA LEU A 546 -24.01 -36.96 -6.06
C LEU A 546 -24.22 -35.55 -6.65
N LEU A 547 -23.14 -34.78 -6.82
CA LEU A 547 -23.17 -33.46 -7.45
C LEU A 547 -22.67 -33.63 -8.88
N GLY A 548 -23.58 -33.68 -9.84
CA GLY A 548 -23.25 -33.80 -11.27
C GLY A 548 -22.25 -32.71 -11.67
N ALA A 549 -21.13 -33.11 -12.28
CA ALA A 549 -20.13 -32.17 -12.78
C ALA A 549 -20.75 -31.28 -13.88
N PRO A 550 -20.49 -29.95 -13.88
CA PRO A 550 -20.82 -29.14 -15.03
C PRO A 550 -19.86 -29.49 -16.18
N ASN A 551 -20.42 -29.98 -17.28
CA ASN A 551 -19.70 -30.14 -18.54
C ASN A 551 -19.39 -28.76 -19.12
N SER A 552 -18.16 -28.30 -18.94
CA SER A 552 -17.52 -27.39 -19.91
C SER A 552 -16.00 -27.59 -19.87
N SER A 553 -15.51 -28.25 -20.91
CA SER A 553 -14.10 -28.43 -21.25
C SER A 553 -13.41 -27.09 -21.53
N ALA A 554 -12.41 -26.75 -20.72
CA ALA A 554 -11.26 -25.94 -21.15
C ALA A 554 -10.03 -26.35 -20.32
N ASN A 555 -8.99 -26.77 -21.01
CA ASN A 555 -7.77 -27.38 -20.47
C ASN A 555 -7.01 -26.45 -19.52
N PHE A 556 -6.60 -26.99 -18.37
CA PHE A 556 -5.35 -26.61 -17.71
C PHE A 556 -4.54 -27.88 -17.45
N GLU A 557 -3.52 -28.09 -18.28
CA GLU A 557 -2.49 -29.10 -18.06
C GLU A 557 -1.69 -28.73 -16.81
N ALA A 558 -1.74 -29.59 -15.80
CA ALA A 558 -0.83 -29.58 -14.68
C ALA A 558 0.42 -30.39 -15.06
N THR A 559 1.55 -29.71 -15.30
CA THR A 559 2.87 -30.35 -15.36
C THR A 559 3.40 -30.56 -13.92
N PRO A 560 4.13 -31.66 -13.63
CA PRO A 560 4.44 -32.05 -12.27
C PRO A 560 5.76 -31.43 -11.79
N ALA A 561 5.80 -31.02 -10.52
CA ALA A 561 7.03 -30.69 -9.81
C ALA A 561 7.19 -31.60 -8.57
N PRO A 562 8.44 -31.82 -8.11
CA PRO A 562 8.90 -33.11 -7.60
C PRO A 562 8.69 -33.32 -6.10
N ARG A 563 8.81 -34.60 -5.70
CA ARG A 563 8.90 -35.07 -4.31
C ARG A 563 10.30 -34.78 -3.72
N CYS A 564 10.34 -34.26 -2.49
CA CYS A 564 11.35 -34.52 -1.44
C CYS A 564 10.82 -33.91 -0.13
N LEU A 565 10.45 -34.72 0.87
CA LEU A 565 11.25 -35.20 2.02
C LEU A 565 11.28 -34.23 3.23
N ALA A 566 10.75 -34.79 4.33
CA ALA A 566 10.69 -34.43 5.75
C ALA A 566 11.59 -33.31 6.36
N THR A 567 10.93 -32.57 7.29
CA THR A 567 11.37 -32.02 8.61
C THR A 567 12.55 -31.05 8.67
N VAL A 568 12.36 -29.84 9.25
CA VAL A 568 12.72 -29.44 10.65
C VAL A 568 12.03 -28.09 10.95
N ASP A 569 11.46 -27.96 12.15
CA ASP A 569 10.87 -26.74 12.73
C ASP A 569 11.91 -25.65 13.06
N LEU A 570 11.54 -24.37 12.88
CA LEU A 570 11.77 -23.32 13.90
C LEU A 570 10.94 -22.05 13.57
N GLU A 571 10.06 -21.70 14.50
CA GLU A 571 9.25 -20.48 14.50
C GLU A 571 10.08 -19.23 14.86
N SER A 572 9.77 -18.10 14.23
CA SER A 572 9.65 -16.81 14.95
C SER A 572 8.76 -15.85 14.15
N THR A 573 7.52 -15.70 14.62
CA THR A 573 6.59 -14.66 14.19
C THR A 573 6.45 -13.67 15.34
N VAL A 574 6.83 -12.42 15.09
CA VAL A 574 6.35 -11.27 15.88
C VAL A 574 5.13 -10.73 15.13
N SER A 575 3.98 -10.71 15.80
CA SER A 575 2.83 -9.90 15.38
C SER A 575 2.17 -9.29 16.62
N VAL A 576 2.05 -7.97 16.59
CA VAL A 576 1.28 -7.16 17.54
C VAL A 576 -0.13 -7.02 16.99
N ALA A 577 -1.13 -7.28 17.85
CA ALA A 577 -2.55 -7.09 17.61
C ALA A 577 -3.10 -5.99 18.56
N PRO A 578 -4.25 -5.36 18.24
CA PRO A 578 -4.81 -4.26 19.03
C PRO A 578 -5.56 -4.78 20.27
N ASP A 579 -5.26 -4.15 21.41
CA ASP A 579 -5.89 -4.17 22.75
C ASP A 579 -6.88 -5.30 23.08
N LEU A 580 -6.34 -6.52 23.15
CA LEU A 580 -6.75 -7.53 24.13
C LEU A 580 -5.97 -7.27 25.43
N PRO A 581 -6.45 -7.72 26.61
CA PRO A 581 -5.65 -7.72 27.83
C PRO A 581 -4.28 -8.31 27.50
N THR A 582 -3.22 -7.59 27.85
CA THR A 582 -1.88 -8.06 27.50
C THR A 582 -1.66 -9.43 28.14
N PRO A 583 -0.81 -10.31 27.58
CA PRO A 583 -0.51 -11.59 28.21
C PRO A 583 -0.06 -11.45 29.67
N VAL A 584 0.48 -10.29 30.06
CA VAL A 584 0.88 -9.96 31.44
C VAL A 584 -0.35 -9.83 32.35
N ASP A 585 -1.42 -9.17 31.91
CA ASP A 585 -2.66 -9.01 32.69
C ASP A 585 -3.43 -10.35 32.85
N PHE A 586 -3.41 -11.19 31.81
CA PHE A 586 -4.08 -12.50 31.87
C PHE A 586 -3.36 -13.50 32.78
N ARG A 587 -2.03 -13.45 32.84
CA ARG A 587 -1.22 -14.26 33.77
C ARG A 587 -1.53 -13.90 35.22
N GLU A 588 -1.71 -12.61 35.51
CA GLU A 588 -2.08 -12.15 36.85
C GLU A 588 -3.50 -12.62 37.25
N ILE A 589 -4.43 -12.67 36.29
CA ILE A 589 -5.77 -13.25 36.50
C ILE A 589 -5.71 -14.76 36.78
N ILE A 590 -4.85 -15.50 36.06
CA ILE A 590 -4.62 -16.93 36.33
C ILE A 590 -4.04 -17.10 37.73
N ARG A 591 -3.04 -16.30 38.10
CA ARG A 591 -2.40 -16.34 39.43
C ARG A 591 -3.40 -16.10 40.56
N GLN A 592 -4.18 -15.03 40.48
CA GLN A 592 -5.22 -14.71 41.47
C GLN A 592 -6.27 -15.83 41.59
N ARG A 593 -6.61 -16.48 40.47
CA ARG A 593 -7.57 -17.59 40.45
C ARG A 593 -6.99 -18.86 41.07
N VAL A 594 -5.72 -19.16 40.80
CA VAL A 594 -4.98 -20.26 41.43
C VAL A 594 -4.88 -20.04 42.93
N GLU A 595 -4.51 -18.83 43.37
CA GLU A 595 -4.47 -18.44 44.79
C GLU A 595 -5.84 -18.59 45.46
N ALA A 596 -6.92 -18.13 44.82
CA ALA A 596 -8.28 -18.27 45.36
C ALA A 596 -8.76 -19.73 45.47
N LEU A 597 -8.30 -20.63 44.60
CA LEU A 597 -8.65 -22.06 44.66
C LEU A 597 -7.82 -22.85 45.69
N LEU A 598 -6.69 -22.29 46.09
CA LEU A 598 -5.78 -22.82 47.10
C LEU A 598 -5.99 -22.20 48.48
N ASP A 599 -6.82 -21.15 48.59
CA ASP A 599 -7.15 -20.52 49.86
C ASP A 599 -7.72 -21.54 50.86
N GLY A 600 -7.15 -21.58 52.07
CA GLY A 600 -7.46 -22.56 53.11
C GLY A 600 -6.78 -23.93 52.98
N ALA A 601 -6.01 -24.21 51.90
CA ALA A 601 -5.11 -25.36 51.83
C ALA A 601 -3.69 -24.89 52.20
N ALA A 602 -2.96 -25.62 53.05
CA ALA A 602 -1.60 -25.25 53.50
C ALA A 602 -0.52 -25.43 52.40
N ILE A 603 -0.82 -25.03 51.16
CA ILE A 603 -0.01 -25.21 49.95
C ILE A 603 0.55 -23.84 49.53
N GLU A 604 1.86 -23.72 49.45
CA GLU A 604 2.56 -22.50 49.04
C GLU A 604 2.96 -22.55 47.56
N ILE A 605 2.89 -21.42 46.86
CA ILE A 605 3.45 -21.26 45.50
C ILE A 605 4.90 -20.82 45.64
N GLU A 606 5.83 -21.70 45.29
CA GLU A 606 7.27 -21.46 45.40
C GLU A 606 7.82 -20.63 44.22
N GLY A 607 7.22 -20.77 43.04
CA GLY A 607 7.63 -20.06 41.84
C GLY A 607 6.71 -20.28 40.65
N ILE A 608 6.81 -19.39 39.66
CA ILE A 608 6.05 -19.44 38.42
C ILE A 608 7.02 -19.21 37.25
N GLU A 609 7.06 -20.15 36.30
CA GLU A 609 7.76 -20.01 35.03
C GLU A 609 6.77 -19.65 33.92
N HIS A 610 7.02 -18.55 33.19
CA HIS A 610 6.14 -18.07 32.14
C HIS A 610 6.67 -18.43 30.74
N ASN A 611 5.94 -19.29 30.04
CA ASN A 611 6.21 -19.68 28.66
C ASN A 611 5.13 -19.12 27.70
N GLN A 612 5.41 -19.12 26.39
CA GLN A 612 4.42 -18.70 25.40
C GLN A 612 3.20 -19.64 25.47
N TYR A 613 2.04 -19.09 25.80
CA TYR A 613 0.78 -19.84 25.96
C TYR A 613 0.74 -20.89 27.09
N GLN A 614 1.66 -20.82 28.06
CA GLN A 614 1.72 -21.76 29.18
C GLN A 614 2.35 -21.13 30.43
N GLU A 615 1.78 -21.37 31.60
CA GLU A 615 2.39 -21.06 32.90
C GLU A 615 2.72 -22.36 33.65
N ALA A 616 3.93 -22.47 34.20
CA ALA A 616 4.31 -23.60 35.05
C ALA A 616 4.43 -23.12 36.50
N TYR A 617 3.52 -23.61 37.36
CA TYR A 617 3.47 -23.32 38.78
C TYR A 617 4.17 -24.43 39.58
N PHE A 618 4.99 -24.01 40.54
CA PHE A 618 5.66 -24.89 41.49
C PHE A 618 5.03 -24.71 42.87
N PHE A 619 4.51 -25.80 43.42
CA PHE A 619 3.80 -25.83 44.70
C PHE A 619 4.55 -26.64 45.74
N ARG A 620 4.48 -26.22 47.01
CA ARG A 620 5.04 -26.93 48.17
C ARG A 620 3.99 -27.13 49.25
N HIS A 621 3.95 -28.32 49.84
CA HIS A 621 3.14 -28.61 51.04
C HIS A 621 3.92 -29.59 51.94
N GLY A 622 4.45 -29.11 53.06
CA GLY A 622 5.38 -29.87 53.90
C GLY A 622 6.68 -30.20 53.16
N GLU A 623 7.09 -31.48 53.11
CA GLU A 623 8.27 -31.94 52.34
C GLU A 623 7.96 -32.28 50.87
N GLY A 624 6.69 -32.18 50.44
CA GLY A 624 6.28 -32.51 49.07
C GLY A 624 6.32 -31.30 48.12
N GLN A 625 6.84 -31.51 46.91
CA GLN A 625 6.83 -30.53 45.82
C GLN A 625 6.02 -31.05 44.62
N ALA A 626 5.30 -30.17 43.92
CA ALA A 626 4.54 -30.52 42.74
C ALA A 626 4.60 -29.41 41.68
N ARG A 627 4.68 -29.82 40.40
CA ARG A 627 4.69 -28.90 39.24
C ARG A 627 3.43 -29.10 38.41
N ILE A 628 2.67 -28.02 38.21
CA ILE A 628 1.47 -28.00 37.35
C ILE A 628 1.66 -26.96 36.24
N ASN A 629 1.39 -27.37 35.01
CA ASN A 629 1.43 -26.53 33.82
C ASN A 629 0.00 -26.16 33.39
N ILE A 630 -0.30 -24.87 33.31
CA ILE A 630 -1.58 -24.32 32.84
C ILE A 630 -1.37 -23.74 31.44
N CYS A 631 -1.98 -24.36 30.42
CA CYS A 631 -1.90 -23.93 29.02
C CYS A 631 -3.12 -23.09 28.63
N TYR A 632 -2.91 -22.05 27.83
CA TYR A 632 -3.96 -21.20 27.29
C TYR A 632 -3.73 -20.92 25.79
N ASN A 633 -4.65 -20.24 25.10
CA ASN A 633 -4.48 -19.90 23.68
C ASN A 633 -4.48 -18.38 23.45
N GLY A 634 -4.20 -17.95 22.22
CA GLY A 634 -4.23 -16.54 21.81
C GLY A 634 -5.59 -15.84 21.91
N LYS A 635 -6.63 -16.51 22.43
CA LYS A 635 -7.94 -15.94 22.78
C LYS A 635 -8.14 -15.86 24.30
N LEU A 636 -7.05 -15.94 25.08
CA LEU A 636 -7.04 -15.84 26.56
C LEU A 636 -8.01 -16.82 27.23
N LYS A 637 -8.00 -18.08 26.76
CA LYS A 637 -8.80 -19.17 27.31
C LYS A 637 -7.89 -20.29 27.78
N ILE A 638 -8.11 -20.78 29.00
CA ILE A 638 -7.37 -21.95 29.54
C ILE A 638 -7.80 -23.19 28.79
N THR A 639 -6.87 -23.81 28.08
CA THR A 639 -7.11 -24.96 27.21
C THR A 639 -6.85 -26.27 27.93
N ARG A 640 -5.84 -26.34 28.81
CA ARG A 640 -5.43 -27.55 29.53
C ARG A 640 -4.71 -27.22 30.84
N VAL A 641 -4.81 -28.14 31.81
CA VAL A 641 -3.98 -28.17 33.02
C VAL A 641 -3.30 -29.53 33.07
N ILE A 642 -1.98 -29.56 33.20
CA ILE A 642 -1.14 -30.76 33.06
C ILE A 642 -0.22 -30.89 34.27
N ALA A 643 -0.22 -32.05 34.92
CA ALA A 643 0.76 -32.38 35.95
C ALA A 643 2.02 -33.00 35.34
N ALA A 644 3.20 -32.55 35.77
CA ALA A 644 4.47 -33.09 35.29
C ALA A 644 4.91 -34.38 35.99
N GLN A 645 4.41 -34.64 37.20
CA GLN A 645 4.78 -35.79 38.03
C GLN A 645 3.57 -36.29 38.82
N SER A 646 3.38 -37.61 38.92
CA SER A 646 2.31 -38.22 39.70
C SER A 646 2.71 -38.35 41.18
N GLY A 647 1.83 -37.94 42.09
CA GLY A 647 2.06 -37.98 43.54
C GLY A 647 0.87 -37.44 44.33
N GLY A 648 0.80 -37.72 45.64
CA GLY A 648 -0.37 -37.37 46.46
C GLY A 648 -0.70 -35.87 46.52
N LEU A 649 0.31 -35.00 46.46
CA LEU A 649 0.12 -33.55 46.36
C LEU A 649 -0.36 -33.12 44.96
N THR A 650 0.17 -33.75 43.91
CA THR A 650 -0.22 -33.50 42.52
C THR A 650 -1.68 -33.86 42.28
N ASP A 651 -2.15 -35.00 42.81
CA ASP A 651 -3.53 -35.45 42.61
C ASP A 651 -4.53 -34.50 43.29
N LEU A 652 -4.18 -33.98 44.47
CA LEU A 652 -4.96 -32.95 45.17
C LEU A 652 -5.02 -31.63 44.39
N LEU A 653 -3.89 -31.19 43.81
CA LEU A 653 -3.80 -29.99 42.98
C LEU A 653 -4.57 -30.14 41.68
N MET A 654 -4.46 -31.29 41.00
CA MET A 654 -5.20 -31.57 39.77
C MET A 654 -6.71 -31.63 40.03
N ALA A 655 -7.15 -32.18 41.16
CA ALA A 655 -8.57 -32.20 41.54
C ALA A 655 -9.16 -30.79 41.73
N LYS A 656 -8.35 -29.82 42.21
CA LYS A 656 -8.76 -28.43 42.42
C LYS A 656 -8.64 -27.56 41.17
N LEU A 657 -7.56 -27.70 40.41
CA LEU A 657 -7.21 -26.80 39.30
C LEU A 657 -7.77 -27.24 37.94
N SER A 658 -8.12 -28.52 37.77
CA SER A 658 -8.71 -29.02 36.51
C SER A 658 -10.03 -28.36 36.13
N GLY A 659 -10.77 -27.81 37.11
CA GLY A 659 -12.00 -27.05 36.89
C GLY A 659 -11.81 -25.73 36.14
N MET A 660 -10.57 -25.23 36.02
CA MET A 660 -10.25 -24.02 35.27
C MET A 660 -10.24 -24.25 33.74
N VAL A 661 -10.22 -25.51 33.29
CA VAL A 661 -10.18 -25.85 31.86
C VAL A 661 -11.50 -25.47 31.20
N GLY A 662 -11.43 -24.55 30.23
CA GLY A 662 -12.61 -24.08 29.51
C GLY A 662 -13.16 -22.74 29.98
N GLU A 663 -12.63 -22.16 31.06
CA GLU A 663 -13.01 -20.81 31.52
C GLU A 663 -12.37 -19.73 30.62
N SER A 664 -13.18 -18.73 30.25
CA SER A 664 -12.72 -17.47 29.66
C SER A 664 -13.00 -16.38 30.70
N CYS A 665 -11.95 -15.87 31.33
CA CYS A 665 -12.07 -14.89 32.41
C CYS A 665 -12.23 -13.46 31.86
N ALA A 666 -13.24 -13.24 31.01
CA ALA A 666 -13.76 -11.91 30.69
C ALA A 666 -15.06 -11.70 31.48
N ALA A 667 -15.03 -10.84 32.50
CA ALA A 667 -16.17 -10.63 33.39
C ALA A 667 -17.34 -9.88 32.71
N LEU A 668 -18.48 -10.58 32.65
CA LEU A 668 -19.92 -10.25 32.78
C LEU A 668 -20.55 -8.92 32.26
N PRO A 669 -21.78 -8.98 31.67
CA PRO A 669 -22.59 -7.82 31.28
C PRO A 669 -23.50 -7.28 32.40
N ALA A 670 -23.68 -5.96 32.44
CA ALA A 670 -24.71 -5.29 33.23
C ALA A 670 -26.09 -5.39 32.55
N SER A 671 -27.12 -5.54 33.39
CA SER A 671 -28.55 -5.69 33.11
C SER A 671 -29.16 -4.70 32.11
N MET A 672 -30.03 -5.19 31.21
CA MET A 672 -31.04 -4.39 30.50
C MET A 672 -32.42 -4.62 31.13
N PRO A 673 -33.25 -3.58 31.36
CA PRO A 673 -34.64 -3.75 31.77
C PRO A 673 -35.52 -4.17 30.59
N GLY A 674 -36.50 -5.04 30.89
CA GLY A 674 -37.47 -5.54 29.93
C GLY A 674 -38.42 -4.46 29.40
N GLY A 675 -38.73 -4.54 28.11
CA GLY A 675 -39.84 -3.86 27.45
C GLY A 675 -40.54 -4.85 26.51
N ALA A 676 -41.85 -4.99 26.68
CA ALA A 676 -42.73 -5.84 25.87
C ALA A 676 -42.79 -5.39 24.40
N PRO A 677 -43.15 -6.28 23.45
CA PRO A 677 -43.13 -5.95 22.03
C PRO A 677 -44.36 -5.11 21.65
N ALA A 678 -44.12 -4.00 20.95
CA ALA A 678 -45.13 -3.29 20.18
C ALA A 678 -45.04 -3.75 18.71
N ASN A 679 -46.19 -4.06 18.13
CA ASN A 679 -46.36 -4.54 16.77
C ASN A 679 -45.69 -3.63 15.72
N GLY A 680 -44.79 -4.22 14.94
CA GLY A 680 -44.22 -3.68 13.71
C GLY A 680 -43.17 -4.64 13.17
N VAL A 681 -43.37 -5.15 11.95
CA VAL A 681 -42.43 -6.09 11.30
C VAL A 681 -41.08 -5.39 11.12
N GLN A 682 -40.12 -5.69 12.00
CA GLN A 682 -38.71 -5.35 11.84
C GLN A 682 -37.97 -6.60 11.35
N GLY A 683 -37.13 -6.45 10.32
CA GLY A 683 -36.29 -7.52 9.79
C GLY A 683 -35.28 -8.06 10.82
N PRO A 684 -34.59 -9.17 10.51
CA PRO A 684 -33.59 -9.75 11.40
C PRO A 684 -32.46 -8.75 11.70
N ASN A 685 -32.15 -8.55 12.98
CA ASN A 685 -31.05 -7.68 13.42
C ASN A 685 -29.71 -8.43 13.28
N PHE A 686 -28.82 -7.97 12.39
CA PHE A 686 -27.52 -8.61 12.12
C PHE A 686 -26.39 -8.02 12.95
N THR A 687 -25.47 -8.87 13.41
CA THR A 687 -24.30 -8.43 14.19
C THR A 687 -23.25 -7.70 13.35
N HIS A 688 -23.18 -7.98 12.05
CA HIS A 688 -22.21 -7.38 11.13
C HIS A 688 -22.85 -7.06 9.77
N GLN A 689 -22.43 -5.96 9.14
CA GLN A 689 -22.96 -5.50 7.85
C GLN A 689 -22.85 -6.56 6.73
N PHE A 690 -21.74 -7.32 6.67
CA PHE A 690 -21.57 -8.34 5.62
C PHE A 690 -22.57 -9.50 5.71
N LEU A 691 -23.12 -9.76 6.90
CA LEU A 691 -24.14 -10.77 7.12
C LEU A 691 -25.50 -10.30 6.61
N GLU A 692 -25.80 -9.00 6.79
CA GLU A 692 -26.99 -8.37 6.24
C GLU A 692 -26.94 -8.33 4.71
N GLU A 693 -25.82 -7.92 4.13
CA GLU A 693 -25.61 -7.92 2.67
C GLU A 693 -25.75 -9.31 2.08
N PHE A 694 -25.16 -10.32 2.72
CA PHE A 694 -25.32 -11.72 2.33
C PHE A 694 -26.79 -12.17 2.40
N HIS A 695 -27.49 -11.83 3.47
CA HIS A 695 -28.90 -12.18 3.64
C HIS A 695 -29.78 -11.53 2.58
N GLN A 696 -29.56 -10.26 2.25
CA GLN A 696 -30.29 -9.55 1.20
C GLN A 696 -30.06 -10.21 -0.17
N LYS A 697 -28.80 -10.50 -0.52
CA LYS A 697 -28.45 -11.20 -1.77
C LYS A 697 -29.12 -12.58 -1.82
N LEU A 698 -28.95 -13.38 -0.77
CA LEU A 698 -29.53 -14.72 -0.68
C LEU A 698 -31.06 -14.67 -0.78
N SER A 699 -31.71 -13.74 -0.08
CA SER A 699 -33.18 -13.58 -0.12
C SER A 699 -33.68 -13.26 -1.52
N SER A 700 -32.97 -12.41 -2.27
CA SER A 700 -33.33 -12.07 -3.64
C SER A 700 -33.23 -13.28 -4.59
N LEU A 701 -32.18 -14.08 -4.45
CA LEU A 701 -31.99 -15.32 -5.24
C LEU A 701 -33.02 -16.38 -4.87
N MET A 702 -33.28 -16.57 -3.58
CA MET A 702 -34.30 -17.53 -3.10
C MET A 702 -35.70 -17.17 -3.63
N HIS A 703 -36.06 -15.88 -3.63
CA HIS A 703 -37.33 -15.43 -4.22
C HIS A 703 -37.42 -15.73 -5.72
N ALA A 704 -36.33 -15.58 -6.48
CA ALA A 704 -36.31 -15.89 -7.91
C ALA A 704 -36.59 -17.38 -8.20
N HIS A 705 -36.19 -18.27 -7.30
CA HIS A 705 -36.43 -19.73 -7.38
C HIS A 705 -37.69 -20.22 -6.65
N ALA A 706 -38.54 -19.29 -6.19
CA ALA A 706 -39.73 -19.57 -5.39
C ALA A 706 -39.45 -20.40 -4.11
N ILE A 707 -38.30 -20.15 -3.48
CA ILE A 707 -37.89 -20.74 -2.20
C ILE A 707 -38.08 -19.70 -1.10
N GLU A 708 -38.74 -20.07 0.00
CA GLU A 708 -38.98 -19.20 1.14
C GLU A 708 -37.94 -19.44 2.24
N ILE A 709 -37.36 -18.36 2.79
CA ILE A 709 -36.50 -18.43 3.99
C ILE A 709 -37.41 -18.36 5.22
N VAL A 710 -37.62 -19.50 5.88
CA VAL A 710 -38.53 -19.64 7.03
C VAL A 710 -37.82 -19.51 8.38
N GLY A 711 -36.49 -19.55 8.41
CA GLY A 711 -35.73 -19.41 9.65
C GLY A 711 -34.28 -19.00 9.44
N LEU A 712 -33.76 -18.23 10.40
CA LEU A 712 -32.37 -17.77 10.46
C LEU A 712 -31.87 -17.82 11.91
N GLU A 713 -30.86 -18.63 12.18
CA GLU A 713 -30.11 -18.61 13.45
C GLU A 713 -28.70 -18.08 13.22
N GLN A 714 -28.30 -17.05 13.98
CA GLN A 714 -26.96 -16.47 13.92
C GLN A 714 -26.06 -17.05 15.02
N LYS A 715 -24.93 -17.67 14.65
CA LYS A 715 -23.89 -18.16 15.57
C LYS A 715 -22.53 -17.56 15.23
N GLN A 716 -21.56 -17.66 16.13
CA GLN A 716 -20.27 -16.96 16.06
C GLN A 716 -19.45 -17.24 14.76
N TRP A 717 -19.70 -18.34 14.05
CA TRP A 717 -18.93 -18.75 12.86
C TRP A 717 -19.77 -19.30 11.71
N PHE A 718 -21.09 -19.33 11.87
CA PHE A 718 -21.99 -19.77 10.82
C PHE A 718 -23.40 -19.22 11.05
N GLN A 719 -24.14 -19.08 9.96
CA GLN A 719 -25.57 -18.83 9.97
C GLN A 719 -26.31 -20.10 9.56
N ARG A 720 -27.31 -20.50 10.33
CA ARG A 720 -28.22 -21.58 9.94
C ARG A 720 -29.43 -20.99 9.27
N TYR A 721 -29.61 -21.33 7.99
CA TYR A 721 -30.80 -20.97 7.23
C TYR A 721 -31.72 -22.16 7.11
N SER A 722 -33.00 -21.93 7.32
CA SER A 722 -34.08 -22.90 7.08
C SER A 722 -34.91 -22.42 5.90
N PHE A 723 -35.09 -23.30 4.92
CA PHE A 723 -35.76 -23.03 3.67
C PHE A 723 -36.98 -23.93 3.49
N GLN A 724 -38.00 -23.43 2.80
CA GLN A 724 -39.21 -24.17 2.47
C GLN A 724 -39.62 -23.95 1.01
N ARG A 725 -40.03 -25.03 0.33
CA ARG A 725 -40.70 -24.95 -0.97
C ARG A 725 -41.68 -26.10 -1.13
N LEU A 726 -42.95 -25.82 -1.47
CA LEU A 726 -44.00 -26.82 -1.73
C LEU A 726 -44.13 -27.91 -0.64
N GLY A 727 -43.87 -27.58 0.63
CA GLY A 727 -43.93 -28.51 1.76
C GLY A 727 -42.63 -29.28 2.06
N GLU A 728 -41.61 -29.17 1.21
CA GLU A 728 -40.26 -29.66 1.52
C GLU A 728 -39.51 -28.66 2.40
N TYR A 729 -38.78 -29.18 3.39
CA TYR A 729 -37.97 -28.39 4.32
C TYR A 729 -36.51 -28.81 4.25
N ALA A 730 -35.61 -27.82 4.15
CA ALA A 730 -34.17 -28.04 4.18
C ALA A 730 -33.49 -26.99 5.04
N ALA A 731 -32.47 -27.38 5.81
CA ALA A 731 -31.67 -26.46 6.61
C ALA A 731 -30.19 -26.59 6.26
N VAL A 732 -29.50 -25.45 6.16
CA VAL A 732 -28.08 -25.36 5.75
C VAL A 732 -27.33 -24.42 6.69
N ASP A 733 -26.20 -24.91 7.21
CA ASP A 733 -25.21 -24.13 7.95
C ASP A 733 -24.21 -23.50 6.98
N ILE A 734 -24.15 -22.17 6.96
CA ILE A 734 -23.26 -21.38 6.08
C ILE A 734 -22.17 -20.74 6.93
N TYR A 735 -20.93 -21.17 6.75
CA TYR A 735 -19.79 -20.79 7.56
C TYR A 735 -19.03 -19.59 6.99
N TYR A 736 -18.51 -18.75 7.87
CA TYR A 736 -17.65 -17.61 7.53
C TYR A 736 -16.43 -17.54 8.47
N ASN A 737 -15.40 -16.81 8.06
CA ASN A 737 -14.15 -16.67 8.83
C ASN A 737 -13.98 -15.29 9.47
N GLY A 738 -12.89 -15.11 10.24
CA GLY A 738 -12.58 -13.84 10.91
C GLY A 738 -12.22 -12.68 9.96
N LYS A 739 -12.15 -12.94 8.65
CA LYS A 739 -11.97 -11.93 7.59
C LYS A 739 -13.29 -11.57 6.91
N HIS A 740 -14.42 -12.03 7.46
CA HIS A 740 -15.78 -11.77 6.95
C HIS A 740 -16.01 -12.34 5.54
N VAL A 741 -15.31 -13.45 5.22
CA VAL A 741 -15.46 -14.18 3.96
C VAL A 741 -16.21 -15.48 4.24
N PHE A 742 -17.25 -15.77 3.45
CA PHE A 742 -17.98 -17.04 3.49
C PHE A 742 -17.12 -18.15 2.89
N THR A 743 -17.19 -19.35 3.47
CA THR A 743 -16.21 -20.42 3.19
C THR A 743 -16.85 -21.72 2.73
N LYS A 744 -17.85 -22.22 3.46
CA LYS A 744 -18.50 -23.48 3.16
C LYS A 744 -19.95 -23.48 3.58
N CYS A 745 -20.75 -24.30 2.93
CA CYS A 745 -22.12 -24.61 3.32
C CYS A 745 -22.24 -26.11 3.63
N GLN A 746 -23.00 -26.45 4.68
CA GLN A 746 -23.19 -27.83 5.12
C GLN A 746 -24.67 -28.08 5.43
N PRO A 747 -25.29 -29.13 4.85
CA PRO A 747 -26.64 -29.54 5.23
C PRO A 747 -26.74 -29.90 6.70
N VAL A 748 -27.84 -29.54 7.34
CA VAL A 748 -28.13 -29.89 8.73
C VAL A 748 -28.82 -31.27 8.75
N GLY A 749 -28.10 -32.29 9.22
CA GLY A 749 -28.59 -33.67 9.34
C GLY A 749 -27.78 -34.67 8.50
N GLN A 750 -27.79 -35.96 8.86
CA GLN A 750 -27.20 -37.02 8.02
C GLN A 750 -28.18 -37.39 6.92
N VAL A 751 -27.86 -37.00 5.69
CA VAL A 751 -28.73 -37.22 4.53
C VAL A 751 -28.14 -38.34 3.67
N ARG A 752 -28.83 -39.49 3.59
CA ARG A 752 -28.42 -40.62 2.73
C ARG A 752 -28.77 -40.40 1.26
N GLU A 753 -29.90 -39.72 1.00
CA GLU A 753 -30.35 -39.26 -0.31
C GLU A 753 -30.83 -37.81 -0.18
N PRO A 754 -30.16 -36.83 -0.82
CA PRO A 754 -30.51 -35.43 -0.68
C PRO A 754 -31.86 -35.11 -1.36
N PRO A 755 -32.81 -34.45 -0.67
CA PRO A 755 -34.02 -33.92 -1.30
C PRO A 755 -33.67 -32.99 -2.47
N VAL A 756 -34.55 -32.91 -3.46
CA VAL A 756 -34.35 -32.05 -4.65
C VAL A 756 -34.09 -30.60 -4.24
N LEU A 757 -34.85 -30.10 -3.26
CA LEU A 757 -34.65 -28.76 -2.68
C LEU A 757 -33.24 -28.57 -2.10
N LEU A 758 -32.65 -29.58 -1.46
CA LEU A 758 -31.32 -29.46 -0.86
C LEU A 758 -30.21 -29.38 -1.92
N CYS A 759 -30.32 -30.17 -3.00
CA CYS A 759 -29.38 -30.11 -4.12
C CYS A 759 -29.39 -28.72 -4.78
N GLU A 760 -30.59 -28.20 -5.05
CA GLU A 760 -30.79 -26.88 -5.66
C GLU A 760 -30.30 -25.75 -4.75
N LEU A 761 -30.55 -25.83 -3.44
CA LEU A 761 -30.01 -24.87 -2.47
C LEU A 761 -28.48 -24.81 -2.47
N ILE A 762 -27.82 -25.97 -2.56
CA ILE A 762 -26.35 -26.04 -2.60
C ILE A 762 -25.84 -25.47 -3.93
N GLU A 763 -26.51 -25.77 -5.03
CA GLU A 763 -26.17 -25.19 -6.34
C GLU A 763 -26.30 -23.66 -6.32
N ILE A 764 -27.40 -23.11 -5.80
CA ILE A 764 -27.58 -21.66 -5.66
C ILE A 764 -26.49 -21.06 -4.76
N LEU A 765 -26.21 -21.68 -3.60
CA LEU A 765 -25.22 -21.19 -2.65
C LEU A 765 -23.77 -21.26 -3.14
N THR A 766 -23.44 -22.20 -4.03
CA THR A 766 -22.07 -22.44 -4.49
C THR A 766 -21.79 -21.81 -5.86
N VAL A 767 -22.80 -21.77 -6.75
CA VAL A 767 -22.70 -21.28 -8.13
C VAL A 767 -23.29 -19.87 -8.25
N GLU A 768 -24.58 -19.69 -7.97
CA GLU A 768 -25.28 -18.42 -8.23
C GLU A 768 -24.86 -17.30 -7.26
N MET A 769 -24.51 -17.64 -6.02
CA MET A 769 -23.91 -16.66 -5.10
C MET A 769 -22.55 -16.13 -5.58
N SER A 770 -21.86 -16.87 -6.46
CA SER A 770 -20.59 -16.48 -7.07
C SER A 770 -20.74 -15.62 -8.32
N THR A 771 -21.96 -15.55 -8.89
CA THR A 771 -22.33 -14.62 -9.98
C THR A 771 -22.92 -13.32 -9.45
#